data_AF-A0A5J5VD92-F1
#
_entry.id   AF-A0A5J5VD92-F1
#
_cell.length_a   1.000
_cell.length_b   1.000
_cell.length_c   1.000
_cell.angle_alpha   90.00
_cell.angle_beta   90.00
_cell.angle_gamma   90.00
#
_symmetry.space_group_name_H-M   'P 1'
#
loop_
_entity.id
_entity.type
_entity.pdbx_description
1 polymer ?
#
loop_
_entity_poly.entity_id
_entity_poly.type
_entity_poly.pdbx_seq_one_letter_code
_entity_poly.pdbx_strand_id
1 'polypeptide(L)'
;MWWDKNMLSKVVNMFMLWLLFSSWVFSLVSATVSYDSKAIIINGRRRILLSGSIHYPRSTPQMWPDLIAKAKEGGLDVIQTYVFWNGHEPSPGNYYFEDRYDLVRFIKLVQQAGLYVHLRIGPYICAEWNFGGFPVWLKYVPGIAFRTDNEPFKAAMQKFTEKIVSMMKAEKLFETQGGPIIMSQIENEFGPVEWEIGDPGKAYTKWAAQMAVGLDTGVPWIMCKQDDAPDPVINTCNGFYCENFTPNAKYKPKMWTENWTGWYTEFGGAVPTRPAEDIAFSVARFIQNGGSFVNYYMYHGGTNFGRTASGLFIATSYDYDAPIDKYGLPREPKWGHLRDLHRAIKLSEPALVSADPTVTSLGSNQEGHVFKSKSGACAAFLANYDTKYSVKVTFGSAHYELPSWSITILPDCKTAVFNTARLGAQSSEKKMVLANTAFSWQSYNEESPSADDQDVTVHDGLWEQIYITRDATDYLCYMTDVQIDPDEGFLRSGQDPLLTIWSAGHALHVFINGQLSGTVYGGLENPKLTFSNNVKLRAGINKVTLLSVAVGLSNVGTHFETWNVGVLGPVTLKGLNEGTRDLSKQKWSYKIGLKGEALKLHTDAGSSSVEWVEGSQLVKKQPMTWYKTTFDAPGGNEPLGLDMSSMGKGQVWINGQSIGRHWPGYIAHGNCDACDYSGTYSDQKCRTNCGQPSQRWYHVPRSWLKPSGNFLVVFEEWGGDPNGIALAKRTTTSVCADIFEGQPTMKKRGMLIAGRISSPKAHLWCPPGQKISKINFASYGMPEGSCGNFREGSCHANKSYDAFQKNCIGKQSCSVTVAPEVFGGDPCPGSRKKVSVEAACK
;
A
#
# COMPACT_ATOMS: atom_id res chain seq x y z
N MET A 1 72.76 6.03 -42.57
CA MET A 1 71.55 6.76 -42.16
C MET A 1 70.77 5.89 -41.18
N TRP A 2 71.05 6.02 -39.90
CA TRP A 2 70.34 5.34 -38.82
C TRP A 2 68.99 6.04 -38.63
N TRP A 3 67.89 5.34 -38.89
CA TRP A 3 66.58 5.78 -38.37
C TRP A 3 66.45 5.23 -36.96
N ASP A 4 66.52 6.15 -36.01
CA ASP A 4 66.53 5.91 -34.58
C ASP A 4 65.20 5.26 -34.14
N LYS A 5 65.24 3.99 -33.75
CA LYS A 5 64.07 3.22 -33.28
C LYS A 5 63.37 3.89 -32.08
N ASN A 6 64.05 4.80 -31.37
CA ASN A 6 63.46 5.60 -30.29
C ASN A 6 62.44 6.64 -30.78
N MET A 7 62.52 7.10 -32.03
CA MET A 7 61.59 8.11 -32.54
C MET A 7 60.21 7.49 -32.85
N LEU A 8 60.17 6.27 -33.39
CA LEU A 8 58.93 5.58 -33.72
C LEU A 8 58.14 5.17 -32.46
N SER A 9 58.84 4.73 -31.40
CA SER A 9 58.22 4.40 -30.10
C SER A 9 57.63 5.64 -29.41
N LYS A 10 58.32 6.79 -29.47
CA LYS A 10 57.81 8.04 -28.92
C LYS A 10 56.58 8.55 -29.67
N VAL A 11 56.55 8.44 -31.00
CA VAL A 11 55.39 8.84 -31.81
C VAL A 11 54.18 7.94 -31.56
N VAL A 12 54.37 6.62 -31.43
CA VAL A 12 53.27 5.68 -31.12
C VAL A 12 52.72 5.89 -29.71
N ASN A 13 53.58 6.13 -28.71
CA ASN A 13 53.13 6.44 -27.35
C ASN A 13 52.43 7.81 -27.28
N MET A 14 52.88 8.80 -28.05
CA MET A 14 52.21 10.10 -28.12
C MET A 14 50.85 10.00 -28.81
N PHE A 15 50.71 9.14 -29.83
CA PHE A 15 49.44 8.86 -30.49
C PHE A 15 48.47 8.06 -29.61
N MET A 16 48.96 7.10 -28.81
CA MET A 16 48.14 6.41 -27.79
C MET A 16 47.71 7.34 -26.65
N LEU A 17 48.58 8.21 -26.17
CA LEU A 17 48.23 9.25 -25.19
C LEU A 17 47.22 10.24 -25.77
N TRP A 18 47.33 10.59 -27.05
CA TRP A 18 46.36 11.46 -27.72
C TRP A 18 45.02 10.75 -27.98
N LEU A 19 45.00 9.43 -28.26
CA LEU A 19 43.79 8.61 -28.33
C LEU A 19 43.12 8.41 -26.96
N LEU A 20 43.92 8.28 -25.89
CA LEU A 20 43.44 8.22 -24.51
C LEU A 20 42.90 9.59 -24.06
N PHE A 21 43.56 10.70 -24.43
CA PHE A 21 43.05 12.06 -24.18
C PHE A 21 41.88 12.46 -25.09
N SER A 22 41.79 11.95 -26.33
CA SER A 22 40.64 12.17 -27.20
C SER A 22 39.44 11.30 -26.82
N SER A 23 39.66 10.20 -26.10
CA SER A 23 38.59 9.47 -25.40
C SER A 23 38.10 10.19 -24.12
N TRP A 24 38.81 11.24 -23.70
CA TRP A 24 38.43 12.22 -22.69
C TRP A 24 37.94 13.53 -23.31
N VAL A 25 37.38 13.50 -24.54
CA VAL A 25 36.40 14.51 -24.90
C VAL A 25 35.22 14.25 -23.98
N PHE A 26 35.16 15.03 -22.89
CA PHE A 26 33.94 15.21 -22.12
C PHE A 26 32.85 15.58 -23.12
N SER A 27 32.10 14.60 -23.61
CA SER A 27 30.73 14.87 -24.00
C SER A 27 30.14 15.47 -22.73
N LEU A 28 29.93 16.78 -22.73
CA LEU A 28 29.10 17.44 -21.73
C LEU A 28 27.75 16.75 -21.84
N VAL A 29 27.57 15.66 -21.08
CA VAL A 29 26.28 15.00 -20.95
C VAL A 29 25.47 15.98 -20.13
N SER A 30 24.71 16.82 -20.82
CA SER A 30 23.75 17.70 -20.17
C SER A 30 22.68 16.80 -19.58
N ALA A 31 22.69 16.65 -18.26
CA ALA A 31 21.67 15.92 -17.53
C ALA A 31 20.35 16.68 -17.72
N THR A 32 19.39 16.06 -18.42
CA THR A 32 18.17 16.72 -18.88
C THR A 32 16.99 15.78 -18.82
N VAL A 33 15.88 16.30 -18.30
CA VAL A 33 14.58 15.64 -18.38
C VAL A 33 13.59 16.56 -19.09
N SER A 34 13.03 16.08 -20.18
CA SER A 34 11.97 16.76 -20.93
C SER A 34 10.92 15.75 -21.37
N TYR A 35 10.00 16.15 -22.24
CA TYR A 35 8.97 15.27 -22.78
C TYR A 35 8.53 15.71 -24.17
N ASP A 36 7.89 14.80 -24.88
CA ASP A 36 7.13 15.09 -26.09
C ASP A 36 5.83 14.29 -26.12
N SER A 37 5.13 14.30 -27.26
CA SER A 37 3.87 13.58 -27.45
C SER A 37 3.96 12.08 -27.16
N LYS A 38 5.16 11.51 -27.15
CA LYS A 38 5.38 10.07 -27.04
C LYS A 38 5.75 9.66 -25.62
N ALA A 39 6.74 10.31 -25.04
CA ALA A 39 7.33 9.86 -23.78
C ALA A 39 8.07 10.96 -23.03
N ILE A 40 8.40 10.67 -21.78
CA ILE A 40 9.48 11.36 -21.06
C ILE A 40 10.80 11.06 -21.78
N ILE A 41 11.63 12.09 -21.91
CA ILE A 41 12.95 12.07 -22.53
C ILE A 41 13.96 12.31 -21.41
N ILE A 42 14.82 11.32 -21.15
CA ILE A 42 15.89 11.43 -20.16
C ILE A 42 17.21 11.37 -20.92
N ASN A 43 18.04 12.41 -20.79
CA ASN A 43 19.33 12.52 -21.46
C ASN A 43 19.24 12.29 -22.98
N GLY A 44 18.27 12.95 -23.60
CA GLY A 44 18.00 12.88 -25.04
C GLY A 44 17.37 11.56 -25.52
N ARG A 45 16.96 10.66 -24.62
CA ARG A 45 16.36 9.36 -24.97
C ARG A 45 14.95 9.24 -24.43
N ARG A 46 13.97 9.04 -25.32
CA ARG A 46 12.62 8.60 -24.95
C ARG A 46 12.67 7.27 -24.21
N ARG A 47 11.85 7.12 -23.17
CA ARG A 47 11.79 5.90 -22.33
C ARG A 47 10.35 5.45 -22.11
N ILE A 48 10.14 4.14 -22.11
CA ILE A 48 8.92 3.54 -21.54
C ILE A 48 9.24 3.21 -20.09
N LEU A 49 8.73 4.04 -19.18
CA LEU A 49 9.09 4.01 -17.76
C LEU A 49 8.12 3.13 -16.97
N LEU A 50 8.67 2.13 -16.30
CA LEU A 50 7.94 1.24 -15.38
C LEU A 50 8.24 1.68 -13.95
N SER A 51 7.21 2.07 -13.22
CA SER A 51 7.32 2.68 -11.89
C SER A 51 6.56 1.87 -10.84
N GLY A 52 6.94 2.02 -9.57
CA GLY A 52 6.20 1.44 -8.46
C GLY A 52 6.25 2.29 -7.21
N SER A 53 5.11 2.43 -6.53
CA SER A 53 5.02 3.18 -5.29
C SER A 53 5.60 2.40 -4.11
N ILE A 54 6.53 3.04 -3.39
CA ILE A 54 7.07 2.59 -2.10
C ILE A 54 7.08 3.81 -1.17
N HIS A 55 6.18 3.85 -0.19
CA HIS A 55 6.11 4.96 0.76
C HIS A 55 7.12 4.76 1.90
N TYR A 56 8.13 5.63 1.96
CA TYR A 56 9.23 5.50 2.92
C TYR A 56 8.78 5.36 4.38
N PRO A 57 7.75 6.06 4.90
CA PRO A 57 7.34 5.92 6.30
C PRO A 57 6.51 4.66 6.59
N ARG A 58 6.09 3.91 5.55
CA ARG A 58 5.34 2.65 5.70
C ARG A 58 6.23 1.41 5.81
N SER A 59 7.55 1.60 5.86
CA SER A 59 8.57 0.59 6.08
C SER A 59 9.73 1.19 6.88
N THR A 60 10.66 0.37 7.37
CA THR A 60 11.80 0.89 8.15
C THR A 60 13.01 1.17 7.26
N PRO A 61 13.94 2.05 7.70
CA PRO A 61 15.18 2.30 6.97
C PRO A 61 16.02 1.05 6.65
N GLN A 62 15.90 0.00 7.48
CA GLN A 62 16.58 -1.28 7.24
C GLN A 62 15.88 -2.13 6.17
N MET A 63 14.59 -1.92 5.91
CA MET A 63 13.86 -2.60 4.84
C MET A 63 14.10 -1.94 3.48
N TRP A 64 14.30 -0.61 3.42
CA TRP A 64 14.36 0.14 2.15
C TRP A 64 15.33 -0.45 1.12
N PRO A 65 16.60 -0.81 1.45
CA PRO A 65 17.52 -1.34 0.44
C PRO A 65 17.01 -2.62 -0.22
N ASP A 66 16.43 -3.52 0.57
CA ASP A 66 15.90 -4.80 0.08
C ASP A 66 14.60 -4.62 -0.73
N LEU A 67 13.71 -3.71 -0.29
CA LEU A 67 12.51 -3.34 -1.05
C LEU A 67 12.86 -2.74 -2.42
N ILE A 68 13.83 -1.83 -2.44
CA ILE A 68 14.33 -1.18 -3.67
C ILE A 68 15.03 -2.20 -4.58
N ALA A 69 15.82 -3.11 -4.01
CA ALA A 69 16.45 -4.19 -4.77
C ALA A 69 15.40 -5.08 -5.45
N LYS A 70 14.36 -5.51 -4.71
CA LYS A 70 13.24 -6.29 -5.25
C LYS A 70 12.44 -5.54 -6.32
N ALA A 71 12.29 -4.23 -6.18
CA ALA A 71 11.71 -3.38 -7.22
C ALA A 71 12.55 -3.37 -8.51
N LYS A 72 13.87 -3.21 -8.38
CA LYS A 72 14.81 -3.26 -9.51
C LYS A 72 14.82 -4.64 -10.18
N GLU A 73 14.92 -5.71 -9.39
CA GLU A 73 14.86 -7.10 -9.87
C GLU A 73 13.52 -7.42 -10.53
N GLY A 74 12.46 -6.82 -10.02
CA GLY A 74 11.12 -6.83 -10.59
C GLY A 74 11.02 -6.06 -11.91
N GLY A 75 12.04 -5.32 -12.35
CA GLY A 75 12.09 -4.64 -13.64
C GLY A 75 11.58 -3.21 -13.64
N LEU A 76 11.43 -2.58 -12.47
CA LEU A 76 11.11 -1.15 -12.40
C LEU A 76 12.31 -0.29 -12.80
N ASP A 77 12.03 0.84 -13.43
CA ASP A 77 12.96 1.93 -13.72
C ASP A 77 12.86 3.07 -12.68
N VAL A 78 11.69 3.24 -12.06
CA VAL A 78 11.34 4.38 -11.19
C VAL A 78 10.71 3.91 -9.89
N ILE A 79 11.06 4.55 -8.78
CA ILE A 79 10.31 4.47 -7.52
C ILE A 79 9.48 5.74 -7.35
N GLN A 80 8.19 5.57 -7.10
CA GLN A 80 7.29 6.68 -6.78
C GLN A 80 7.07 6.75 -5.26
N THR A 81 7.04 7.95 -4.71
CA THR A 81 6.59 8.14 -3.32
C THR A 81 5.92 9.49 -3.13
N TYR A 82 4.91 9.52 -2.28
CA TYR A 82 4.40 10.77 -1.69
C TYR A 82 5.39 11.36 -0.68
N VAL A 83 5.21 12.64 -0.35
CA VAL A 83 5.83 13.29 0.82
C VAL A 83 4.78 13.55 1.89
N PHE A 84 5.03 13.13 3.13
CA PHE A 84 4.03 13.09 4.20
C PHE A 84 4.16 14.30 5.15
N TRP A 85 3.54 15.43 4.80
CA TRP A 85 3.72 16.71 5.50
C TRP A 85 3.43 16.62 7.00
N ASN A 86 2.31 16.03 7.42
CA ASN A 86 1.96 15.89 8.84
C ASN A 86 3.03 15.17 9.69
N GLY A 87 3.76 14.20 9.11
CA GLY A 87 4.88 13.54 9.76
C GLY A 87 6.16 14.37 9.73
N HIS A 88 6.35 15.18 8.69
CA HIS A 88 7.50 16.07 8.56
C HIS A 88 7.39 17.37 9.32
N GLU A 89 6.19 17.85 9.66
CA GLU A 89 5.97 19.09 10.42
C GLU A 89 4.88 18.88 11.48
N PRO A 90 5.15 18.05 12.52
CA PRO A 90 4.16 17.72 13.55
C PRO A 90 3.64 18.95 14.32
N SER A 91 4.42 20.03 14.37
CA SER A 91 3.97 21.35 14.85
C SER A 91 4.60 22.46 13.99
N PRO A 92 4.00 23.66 13.92
CA PRO A 92 4.43 24.71 13.00
C PRO A 92 5.92 25.05 13.15
N GLY A 93 6.69 24.94 12.06
CA GLY A 93 8.12 25.22 12.01
C GLY A 93 9.05 24.13 12.56
N ASN A 94 8.53 23.12 13.24
CA ASN A 94 9.32 22.03 13.81
C ASN A 94 9.33 20.85 12.86
N TYR A 95 10.42 20.72 12.10
CA TYR A 95 10.53 19.71 11.05
C TYR A 95 11.21 18.42 11.53
N TYR A 96 10.73 17.27 11.04
CA TYR A 96 11.27 15.94 11.31
C TYR A 96 11.63 15.18 10.03
N PHE A 97 12.91 14.85 9.86
CA PHE A 97 13.43 14.10 8.71
C PHE A 97 14.39 12.98 9.16
N GLU A 98 14.12 12.39 10.33
CA GLU A 98 14.92 11.29 10.87
C GLU A 98 14.16 9.95 10.78
N ASP A 99 14.83 8.86 11.16
CA ASP A 99 14.29 7.50 11.15
C ASP A 99 13.61 7.13 9.82
N ARG A 100 12.35 6.66 9.89
CA ARG A 100 11.53 6.30 8.73
C ARG A 100 10.99 7.51 7.96
N TYR A 101 11.22 8.73 8.45
CA TYR A 101 10.92 9.99 7.76
C TYR A 101 12.17 10.62 7.14
N ASP A 102 13.31 9.93 7.10
CA ASP A 102 14.48 10.40 6.35
C ASP A 102 14.30 10.23 4.83
N LEU A 103 13.58 11.19 4.24
CA LEU A 103 13.27 11.26 2.81
C LEU A 103 14.53 11.31 1.95
N VAL A 104 15.54 12.09 2.37
CA VAL A 104 16.79 12.25 1.62
C VAL A 104 17.53 10.93 1.54
N ARG A 105 17.66 10.21 2.67
CA ARG A 105 18.27 8.88 2.70
C ARG A 105 17.53 7.89 1.83
N PHE A 106 16.19 7.87 1.89
CA PHE A 106 15.39 7.00 1.02
C PHE A 106 15.69 7.25 -0.46
N ILE A 107 15.64 8.51 -0.91
CA ILE A 107 15.92 8.87 -2.32
C ILE A 107 17.36 8.52 -2.71
N LYS A 108 18.35 8.75 -1.83
CA LYS A 108 19.75 8.35 -2.06
C LYS A 108 19.90 6.84 -2.22
N LEU A 109 19.15 6.03 -1.47
CA LEU A 109 19.15 4.57 -1.65
C LEU A 109 18.56 4.15 -3.01
N VAL A 110 17.53 4.86 -3.49
CA VAL A 110 16.98 4.64 -4.84
C VAL A 110 18.03 4.98 -5.91
N GLN A 111 18.75 6.10 -5.75
CA GLN A 111 19.86 6.48 -6.62
C GLN A 111 20.99 5.44 -6.62
N GLN A 112 21.38 4.94 -5.44
CA GLN A 112 22.41 3.91 -5.30
C GLN A 112 22.01 2.60 -6.00
N ALA A 113 20.72 2.27 -5.99
CA ALA A 113 20.20 1.15 -6.76
C ALA A 113 20.17 1.43 -8.28
N GLY A 114 20.43 2.65 -8.73
CA GLY A 114 20.39 3.03 -10.15
C GLY A 114 18.97 3.11 -10.71
N LEU A 115 18.00 3.43 -9.86
CA LEU A 115 16.62 3.72 -10.24
C LEU A 115 16.38 5.23 -10.19
N TYR A 116 15.37 5.70 -10.93
CA TYR A 116 14.88 7.06 -10.84
C TYR A 116 13.82 7.22 -9.75
N VAL A 117 13.45 8.46 -9.44
CA VAL A 117 12.39 8.82 -8.50
C VAL A 117 11.35 9.70 -9.19
N HIS A 118 10.08 9.38 -8.95
CA HIS A 118 8.95 10.28 -9.12
C HIS A 118 8.50 10.77 -7.73
N LEU A 119 8.79 12.03 -7.40
CA LEU A 119 8.52 12.60 -6.08
C LEU A 119 7.18 13.33 -6.06
N ARG A 120 6.16 12.72 -5.45
CA ARG A 120 4.82 13.33 -5.34
C ARG A 120 4.75 14.18 -4.09
N ILE A 121 5.08 15.46 -4.22
CA ILE A 121 5.23 16.36 -3.07
C ILE A 121 3.87 16.67 -2.44
N GLY A 122 2.79 16.76 -3.24
CA GLY A 122 1.45 17.09 -2.75
C GLY A 122 1.27 18.60 -2.57
N PRO A 123 1.02 19.12 -1.35
CA PRO A 123 1.18 18.43 -0.08
C PRO A 123 -0.07 17.72 0.43
N TYR A 124 -1.24 17.95 -0.20
CA TYR A 124 -2.32 16.97 -0.13
C TYR A 124 -1.91 15.74 -0.93
N ILE A 125 -2.01 14.56 -0.31
CA ILE A 125 -1.57 13.29 -0.92
C ILE A 125 -2.65 12.22 -0.89
N CYS A 126 -3.78 12.43 -0.20
CA CYS A 126 -4.78 11.40 0.11
C CYS A 126 -4.13 10.18 0.79
N ALA A 127 -3.65 9.23 -0.02
CA ALA A 127 -2.80 8.10 0.31
C ALA A 127 -3.34 7.13 1.37
N GLU A 128 -4.64 7.20 1.69
CA GLU A 128 -5.23 6.57 2.87
C GLU A 128 -4.43 6.90 4.14
N TRP A 129 -3.91 8.12 4.18
CA TRP A 129 -3.01 8.61 5.22
C TRP A 129 -3.72 9.65 6.07
N ASN A 130 -3.39 9.70 7.36
CA ASN A 130 -4.04 10.57 8.34
C ASN A 130 -4.17 12.01 7.81
N PHE A 131 -5.41 12.51 7.78
CA PHE A 131 -5.75 13.87 7.34
C PHE A 131 -5.30 14.23 5.91
N GLY A 132 -5.16 13.22 5.04
CA GLY A 132 -4.71 13.40 3.65
C GLY A 132 -3.27 13.88 3.51
N GLY A 133 -2.48 13.79 4.59
CA GLY A 133 -1.12 14.30 4.70
C GLY A 133 -1.01 15.70 5.32
N PHE A 134 -2.11 16.42 5.54
CA PHE A 134 -2.05 17.74 6.17
C PHE A 134 -1.74 17.64 7.67
N PRO A 135 -0.88 18.52 8.21
CA PRO A 135 -0.76 18.65 9.66
C PRO A 135 -2.07 19.18 10.26
N VAL A 136 -2.52 18.61 11.37
CA VAL A 136 -3.79 19.00 12.01
C VAL A 136 -3.78 20.45 12.51
N TRP A 137 -2.62 20.96 12.94
CA TRP A 137 -2.47 22.37 13.34
C TRP A 137 -2.83 23.34 12.21
N LEU A 138 -2.70 22.92 10.94
CA LEU A 138 -2.99 23.76 9.78
C LEU A 138 -4.46 24.19 9.77
N LYS A 139 -5.39 23.31 10.16
CA LYS A 139 -6.84 23.59 10.25
C LYS A 139 -7.17 24.80 11.13
N TYR A 140 -6.29 25.15 12.06
CA TYR A 140 -6.53 26.19 13.06
C TYR A 140 -5.73 27.47 12.80
N VAL A 141 -5.10 27.59 11.63
CA VAL A 141 -4.57 28.86 11.15
C VAL A 141 -5.75 29.81 10.88
N PRO A 142 -5.74 31.05 11.40
CA PRO A 142 -6.85 31.98 11.20
C PRO A 142 -7.19 32.22 9.73
N GLY A 143 -8.47 32.10 9.39
CA GLY A 143 -8.99 32.35 8.04
C GLY A 143 -8.64 31.29 7.00
N ILE A 144 -8.13 30.13 7.41
CA ILE A 144 -7.73 29.08 6.47
C ILE A 144 -8.93 28.33 5.88
N ALA A 145 -8.82 27.97 4.61
CA ALA A 145 -9.69 27.01 3.93
C ALA A 145 -8.80 26.13 3.04
N PHE A 146 -8.93 24.81 3.16
CA PHE A 146 -8.00 23.91 2.47
C PHE A 146 -8.34 23.80 0.99
N ARG A 147 -7.30 23.61 0.17
CA ARG A 147 -7.39 23.23 -1.25
C ARG A 147 -8.35 24.13 -2.05
N THR A 148 -8.25 25.43 -1.83
CA THR A 148 -9.00 26.45 -2.55
C THR A 148 -8.17 27.73 -2.62
N ASP A 149 -8.64 28.75 -3.34
CA ASP A 149 -7.95 30.03 -3.47
C ASP A 149 -8.01 30.83 -2.16
N ASN A 150 -7.17 30.44 -1.20
CA ASN A 150 -7.12 30.96 0.16
C ASN A 150 -5.68 31.30 0.55
N GLU A 151 -5.39 32.57 0.82
CA GLU A 151 -4.02 33.05 1.08
C GLU A 151 -3.30 32.32 2.23
N PRO A 152 -3.92 32.10 3.42
CA PRO A 152 -3.27 31.32 4.48
C PRO A 152 -2.87 29.91 4.04
N PHE A 153 -3.75 29.20 3.30
CA PHE A 153 -3.47 27.87 2.79
C PHE A 153 -2.36 27.89 1.73
N LYS A 154 -2.46 28.80 0.75
CA LYS A 154 -1.45 28.98 -0.30
C LYS A 154 -0.06 29.25 0.27
N ALA A 155 0.04 30.15 1.25
CA ALA A 155 1.30 30.47 1.92
C ALA A 155 1.89 29.24 2.65
N ALA A 156 1.06 28.49 3.36
CA ALA A 156 1.51 27.29 4.07
C ALA A 156 1.96 26.17 3.11
N MET A 157 1.18 25.90 2.07
CA MET A 157 1.49 24.92 1.02
C MET A 157 2.77 25.29 0.28
N GLN A 158 2.91 26.55 -0.13
CA GLN A 158 4.11 27.04 -0.81
C GLN A 158 5.35 26.87 0.07
N LYS A 159 5.28 27.30 1.33
CA LYS A 159 6.40 27.18 2.28
C LYS A 159 6.87 25.74 2.42
N PHE A 160 5.96 24.78 2.57
CA PHE A 160 6.34 23.37 2.68
C PHE A 160 6.91 22.81 1.36
N THR A 161 6.28 23.16 0.23
CA THR A 161 6.74 22.72 -1.11
C THR A 161 8.14 23.25 -1.40
N GLU A 162 8.38 24.54 -1.16
CA GLU A 162 9.69 25.20 -1.28
C GLU A 162 10.74 24.54 -0.39
N LYS A 163 10.38 24.18 0.85
CA LYS A 163 11.29 23.47 1.75
C LYS A 163 11.72 22.14 1.15
N ILE A 164 10.76 21.32 0.70
CA ILE A 164 11.06 20.00 0.12
C ILE A 164 11.93 20.15 -1.13
N VAL A 165 11.55 21.04 -2.06
CA VAL A 165 12.35 21.29 -3.27
C VAL A 165 13.75 21.79 -2.94
N SER A 166 13.89 22.72 -1.99
CA SER A 166 15.19 23.26 -1.55
C SER A 166 16.07 22.17 -0.95
N MET A 167 15.50 21.27 -0.13
CA MET A 167 16.22 20.12 0.40
C MET A 167 16.70 19.18 -0.71
N MET A 168 15.85 18.87 -1.69
CA MET A 168 16.24 18.03 -2.83
C MET A 168 17.33 18.70 -3.68
N LYS A 169 17.26 20.02 -3.90
CA LYS A 169 18.28 20.80 -4.62
C LYS A 169 19.61 20.84 -3.88
N ALA A 170 19.59 21.05 -2.57
CA ALA A 170 20.80 21.10 -1.73
C ALA A 170 21.57 19.77 -1.79
N GLU A 171 20.84 18.66 -1.87
CA GLU A 171 21.37 17.31 -1.97
C GLU A 171 21.59 16.84 -3.43
N LYS A 172 21.38 17.73 -4.42
CA LYS A 172 21.52 17.47 -5.85
C LYS A 172 20.71 16.25 -6.33
N LEU A 173 19.49 16.11 -5.83
CA LEU A 173 18.65 14.94 -6.07
C LEU A 173 17.78 15.04 -7.33
N PHE A 174 17.65 16.21 -7.96
CA PHE A 174 17.03 16.31 -9.29
C PHE A 174 17.97 15.76 -10.38
N GLU A 175 17.41 15.10 -11.40
CA GLU A 175 18.21 14.44 -12.44
C GLU A 175 19.12 15.42 -13.19
N THR A 176 18.66 16.65 -13.42
CA THR A 176 19.47 17.74 -13.99
C THR A 176 20.69 18.12 -13.16
N GLN A 177 20.73 17.72 -11.88
CA GLN A 177 21.86 17.90 -10.96
C GLN A 177 22.68 16.61 -10.76
N GLY A 178 22.33 15.53 -11.47
CA GLY A 178 22.92 14.18 -11.34
C GLY A 178 22.18 13.25 -10.37
N GLY A 179 21.04 13.69 -9.82
CA GLY A 179 20.21 12.92 -8.89
C GLY A 179 19.23 11.95 -9.57
N PRO A 180 18.41 11.22 -8.79
CA PRO A 180 17.45 10.28 -9.37
C PRO A 180 16.09 10.90 -9.71
N ILE A 181 15.72 12.08 -9.22
CA ILE A 181 14.36 12.62 -9.35
C ILE A 181 14.14 13.13 -10.78
N ILE A 182 13.26 12.46 -11.54
CA ILE A 182 12.98 12.78 -12.95
C ILE A 182 11.67 13.55 -13.15
N MET A 183 10.81 13.63 -12.14
CA MET A 183 9.58 14.42 -12.19
C MET A 183 9.02 14.60 -10.78
N SER A 184 8.15 15.59 -10.61
CA SER A 184 7.45 15.83 -9.34
C SER A 184 5.96 16.07 -9.55
N GLN A 185 5.14 15.75 -8.55
CA GLN A 185 3.71 16.05 -8.55
C GLN A 185 3.38 17.14 -7.54
N ILE A 186 2.60 18.12 -7.98
CA ILE A 186 1.93 19.11 -7.12
C ILE A 186 0.45 18.74 -7.00
N GLU A 187 -0.15 18.95 -5.84
CA GLU A 187 -1.50 18.49 -5.50
C GLU A 187 -1.68 16.96 -5.67
N ASN A 188 -2.91 16.47 -5.46
CA ASN A 188 -3.29 15.10 -5.75
C ASN A 188 -4.81 14.99 -6.03
N GLU A 189 -5.18 14.50 -7.22
CA GLU A 189 -6.57 14.29 -7.64
C GLU A 189 -7.48 15.49 -7.34
N PHE A 190 -7.04 16.69 -7.72
CA PHE A 190 -7.76 17.92 -7.40
C PHE A 190 -8.89 18.23 -8.39
N GLY A 191 -8.82 17.79 -9.65
CA GLY A 191 -9.82 18.08 -10.68
C GLY A 191 -11.28 17.81 -10.27
N PRO A 192 -11.62 16.67 -9.63
CA PRO A 192 -12.97 16.45 -9.11
C PRO A 192 -13.41 17.47 -8.04
N VAL A 193 -12.48 17.91 -7.18
CA VAL A 193 -12.74 18.92 -6.14
C VAL A 193 -12.87 20.31 -6.76
N GLU A 194 -11.98 20.65 -7.69
CA GLU A 194 -12.05 21.88 -8.48
C GLU A 194 -13.40 22.03 -9.18
N TRP A 195 -13.88 20.96 -9.81
CA TRP A 195 -15.19 20.96 -10.47
C TRP A 195 -16.31 21.31 -9.49
N GLU A 196 -16.26 20.75 -8.28
CA GLU A 196 -17.26 20.98 -7.24
C GLU A 196 -17.21 22.41 -6.66
N ILE A 197 -16.01 22.95 -6.43
CA ILE A 197 -15.84 24.27 -5.81
C ILE A 197 -15.80 25.44 -6.81
N GLY A 198 -15.72 25.17 -8.10
CA GLY A 198 -15.87 26.17 -9.18
C GLY A 198 -14.66 27.10 -9.34
N ASP A 199 -14.92 28.39 -9.52
CA ASP A 199 -13.89 29.37 -9.89
C ASP A 199 -12.75 29.54 -8.87
N PRO A 200 -12.98 29.48 -7.54
CA PRO A 200 -11.89 29.39 -6.56
C PRO A 200 -10.97 28.18 -6.79
N GLY A 201 -11.53 27.05 -7.20
CA GLY A 201 -10.76 25.85 -7.57
C GLY A 201 -9.86 26.13 -8.77
N LYS A 202 -10.40 26.72 -9.84
CA LYS A 202 -9.62 27.07 -11.05
C LYS A 202 -8.50 28.07 -10.77
N ALA A 203 -8.76 29.06 -9.92
CA ALA A 203 -7.76 30.03 -9.50
C ALA A 203 -6.62 29.34 -8.72
N TYR A 204 -6.98 28.45 -7.79
CA TYR A 204 -6.03 27.65 -7.04
C TYR A 204 -5.23 26.66 -7.92
N THR A 205 -5.87 25.96 -8.86
CA THR A 205 -5.18 25.06 -9.82
C THR A 205 -4.10 25.80 -10.59
N LYS A 206 -4.44 26.98 -11.14
CA LYS A 206 -3.48 27.83 -11.86
C LYS A 206 -2.34 28.28 -10.95
N TRP A 207 -2.66 28.75 -9.75
CA TRP A 207 -1.66 29.15 -8.77
C TRP A 207 -0.72 28.01 -8.38
N ALA A 208 -1.26 26.83 -8.05
CA ALA A 208 -0.46 25.68 -7.59
C ALA A 208 0.51 25.20 -8.66
N ALA A 209 0.05 25.12 -9.91
CA ALA A 209 0.88 24.77 -11.05
C ALA A 209 1.97 25.82 -11.31
N GLN A 210 1.62 27.12 -11.29
CA GLN A 210 2.58 28.22 -11.48
C GLN A 210 3.62 28.27 -10.37
N MET A 211 3.20 28.12 -9.11
CA MET A 211 4.09 28.07 -7.95
C MET A 211 5.09 26.92 -8.10
N ALA A 212 4.62 25.71 -8.37
CA ALA A 212 5.46 24.52 -8.51
C ALA A 212 6.47 24.66 -9.65
N VAL A 213 6.03 25.08 -10.84
CA VAL A 213 6.92 25.32 -11.99
C VAL A 213 7.93 26.42 -11.71
N GLY A 214 7.52 27.48 -11.00
CA GLY A 214 8.39 28.58 -10.57
C GLY A 214 9.51 28.17 -9.60
N LEU A 215 9.41 26.99 -8.97
CA LEU A 215 10.49 26.45 -8.14
C LEU A 215 11.70 25.94 -8.94
N ASP A 216 11.60 25.90 -10.27
CA ASP A 216 12.69 25.61 -11.21
C ASP A 216 13.49 24.35 -10.83
N THR A 217 12.79 23.22 -10.71
CA THR A 217 13.39 21.92 -10.36
C THR A 217 14.26 21.35 -11.49
N GLY A 218 14.14 21.90 -12.70
CA GLY A 218 14.78 21.39 -13.91
C GLY A 218 14.15 20.12 -14.49
N VAL A 219 13.10 19.58 -13.87
CA VAL A 219 12.40 18.38 -14.32
C VAL A 219 10.89 18.62 -14.44
N PRO A 220 10.15 17.83 -15.25
CA PRO A 220 8.71 18.03 -15.43
C PRO A 220 7.90 17.96 -14.14
N TRP A 221 6.86 18.80 -14.08
CA TRP A 221 5.80 18.71 -13.09
C TRP A 221 4.57 18.00 -13.65
N ILE A 222 3.87 17.27 -12.79
CA ILE A 222 2.63 16.56 -13.15
C ILE A 222 1.51 16.86 -12.15
N MET A 223 0.27 16.60 -12.55
CA MET A 223 -0.92 16.56 -11.69
C MET A 223 -1.79 15.36 -12.10
N CYS A 224 -2.26 14.56 -11.15
CA CYS A 224 -3.14 13.41 -11.46
C CYS A 224 -4.62 13.80 -11.37
N LYS A 225 -5.44 13.23 -12.26
CA LYS A 225 -6.88 13.56 -12.44
C LYS A 225 -7.13 15.08 -12.50
N GLN A 226 -6.37 15.77 -13.35
CA GLN A 226 -6.42 17.22 -13.50
C GLN A 226 -6.54 17.60 -14.98
N ASP A 227 -7.74 17.51 -15.54
CA ASP A 227 -7.94 17.61 -16.99
C ASP A 227 -7.53 18.98 -17.56
N ASP A 228 -7.58 20.05 -16.77
CA ASP A 228 -7.20 21.41 -17.17
C ASP A 228 -5.82 21.85 -16.66
N ALA A 229 -4.94 20.91 -16.27
CA ALA A 229 -3.60 21.22 -15.79
C ALA A 229 -2.86 22.15 -16.78
N PRO A 230 -2.46 23.36 -16.35
CA PRO A 230 -1.89 24.36 -17.25
C PRO A 230 -0.48 24.00 -17.67
N ASP A 231 -0.07 24.46 -18.85
CA ASP A 231 1.28 24.23 -19.35
C ASP A 231 2.34 24.87 -18.44
N PRO A 232 3.50 24.21 -18.24
CA PRO A 232 3.97 22.95 -18.84
C PRO A 232 3.59 21.67 -18.05
N VAL A 233 2.64 21.73 -17.11
CA VAL A 233 2.31 20.58 -16.24
C VAL A 233 1.61 19.47 -17.02
N ILE A 234 2.01 18.21 -16.81
CA ILE A 234 1.40 17.04 -17.45
C ILE A 234 0.25 16.52 -16.60
N ASN A 235 -0.97 16.46 -17.15
CA ASN A 235 -2.06 15.75 -16.48
C ASN A 235 -1.92 14.23 -16.66
N THR A 236 -2.28 13.47 -15.64
CA THR A 236 -2.08 12.01 -15.59
C THR A 236 -3.32 11.28 -15.08
N CYS A 237 -3.36 9.97 -15.31
CA CYS A 237 -4.50 9.11 -14.94
C CYS A 237 -4.20 8.25 -13.71
N ASN A 238 -5.25 7.99 -12.92
CA ASN A 238 -5.27 7.05 -11.81
C ASN A 238 -6.49 6.13 -11.96
N GLY A 239 -6.35 4.84 -11.66
CA GLY A 239 -7.44 3.89 -11.80
C GLY A 239 -6.99 2.43 -11.86
N PHE A 240 -7.95 1.52 -12.00
CA PHE A 240 -7.67 0.13 -12.37
C PHE A 240 -7.27 -0.01 -13.85
N TYR A 241 -7.78 0.88 -14.70
CA TYR A 241 -7.52 0.94 -16.14
C TYR A 241 -7.45 2.40 -16.60
N CYS A 242 -6.47 2.72 -17.45
CA CYS A 242 -6.25 4.07 -18.01
C CYS A 242 -5.95 4.03 -19.52
N GLU A 243 -6.26 2.94 -20.21
CA GLU A 243 -6.00 2.73 -21.63
C GLU A 243 -6.67 3.75 -22.55
N ASN A 244 -7.76 4.38 -22.10
CA ASN A 244 -8.50 5.40 -22.86
C ASN A 244 -8.15 6.83 -22.45
N PHE A 245 -7.36 7.01 -21.40
CA PHE A 245 -6.90 8.34 -20.99
C PHE A 245 -6.08 8.99 -22.11
N THR A 246 -6.27 10.29 -22.31
CA THR A 246 -5.47 11.11 -23.22
C THR A 246 -5.08 12.39 -22.47
N PRO A 247 -3.81 12.82 -22.49
CA PRO A 247 -3.41 14.05 -21.85
C PRO A 247 -4.08 15.26 -22.53
N ASN A 248 -4.17 16.37 -21.80
CA ASN A 248 -4.92 17.55 -22.22
C ASN A 248 -4.27 18.35 -23.36
N ALA A 249 -3.06 17.97 -23.79
CA ALA A 249 -2.39 18.50 -24.97
C ALA A 249 -1.67 17.40 -25.76
N LYS A 250 -1.71 17.49 -27.09
CA LYS A 250 -1.14 16.46 -28.00
C LYS A 250 0.37 16.26 -27.86
N TYR A 251 1.09 17.25 -27.34
CA TYR A 251 2.54 17.20 -27.18
C TYR A 251 2.98 16.70 -25.79
N LYS A 252 2.02 16.36 -24.91
CA LYS A 252 2.29 15.75 -23.60
C LYS A 252 2.22 14.21 -23.71
N PRO A 253 3.06 13.48 -22.95
CA PRO A 253 3.04 12.02 -22.98
C PRO A 253 1.86 11.47 -22.16
N LYS A 254 1.40 10.27 -22.51
CA LYS A 254 0.34 9.55 -21.79
C LYS A 254 0.92 8.79 -20.59
N MET A 255 0.51 9.20 -19.39
CA MET A 255 1.08 8.70 -18.12
C MET A 255 -0.01 8.22 -17.14
N TRP A 256 0.27 7.09 -16.49
CA TRP A 256 -0.59 6.46 -15.49
C TRP A 256 0.14 6.39 -14.15
N THR A 257 -0.22 7.29 -13.23
CA THR A 257 0.46 7.50 -11.94
C THR A 257 -0.01 6.55 -10.84
N GLU A 258 -1.19 5.95 -10.97
CA GLU A 258 -1.69 4.94 -10.03
C GLU A 258 -2.46 3.84 -10.75
N ASN A 259 -1.75 2.77 -11.14
CA ASN A 259 -2.35 1.49 -11.46
C ASN A 259 -2.58 0.74 -10.16
N TRP A 260 -3.84 0.73 -9.69
CA TRP A 260 -4.19 0.16 -8.40
C TRP A 260 -3.98 -1.35 -8.37
N THR A 261 -3.04 -1.85 -7.56
CA THR A 261 -2.64 -3.27 -7.52
C THR A 261 -3.59 -4.17 -6.73
N GLY A 262 -4.60 -3.57 -6.13
CA GLY A 262 -5.54 -4.11 -5.16
C GLY A 262 -6.34 -2.94 -4.62
N TRP A 263 -6.60 -2.93 -3.31
CA TRP A 263 -7.21 -1.80 -2.62
C TRP A 263 -6.74 -1.76 -1.15
N TYR A 264 -7.01 -0.68 -0.44
CA TYR A 264 -6.68 -0.60 0.98
C TYR A 264 -7.54 -1.56 1.82
N THR A 265 -7.04 -1.94 2.99
CA THR A 265 -7.85 -2.63 4.01
C THR A 265 -8.34 -1.59 5.00
N GLU A 266 -9.64 -1.61 5.29
CA GLU A 266 -10.25 -0.85 6.38
C GLU A 266 -10.57 -1.79 7.55
N PHE A 267 -10.59 -1.27 8.77
CA PHE A 267 -11.13 -2.01 9.90
C PHE A 267 -12.63 -2.28 9.67
N GLY A 268 -13.02 -3.55 9.80
CA GLY A 268 -14.38 -4.01 9.49
C GLY A 268 -14.60 -4.47 8.05
N GLY A 269 -13.68 -4.19 7.13
CA GLY A 269 -13.79 -4.58 5.72
C GLY A 269 -13.12 -5.92 5.40
N ALA A 270 -13.69 -6.65 4.44
CA ALA A 270 -13.02 -7.78 3.78
C ALA A 270 -11.77 -7.31 3.00
N VAL A 271 -10.74 -8.16 2.95
CA VAL A 271 -9.42 -7.81 2.38
C VAL A 271 -9.47 -7.87 0.86
N PRO A 272 -9.33 -6.74 0.13
CA PRO A 272 -9.42 -6.74 -1.33
C PRO A 272 -8.13 -7.26 -1.97
N THR A 273 -8.27 -7.94 -3.11
CA THR A 273 -7.17 -8.51 -3.89
C THR A 273 -7.41 -8.27 -5.37
N ARG A 274 -6.36 -8.14 -6.19
CA ARG A 274 -6.50 -8.01 -7.65
C ARG A 274 -5.64 -9.05 -8.37
N PRO A 275 -6.22 -9.89 -9.25
CA PRO A 275 -5.46 -10.92 -9.97
C PRO A 275 -4.27 -10.36 -10.75
N ALA A 276 -3.17 -11.10 -10.77
CA ALA A 276 -1.94 -10.68 -11.45
C ALA A 276 -2.14 -10.53 -12.96
N GLU A 277 -2.97 -11.40 -13.52
CA GLU A 277 -3.32 -11.46 -14.93
C GLU A 277 -4.08 -10.21 -15.37
N ASP A 278 -5.02 -9.73 -14.56
CA ASP A 278 -5.77 -8.50 -14.83
C ASP A 278 -4.89 -7.25 -14.74
N ILE A 279 -3.97 -7.20 -13.76
CA ILE A 279 -2.99 -6.10 -13.67
C ILE A 279 -2.07 -6.13 -14.91
N ALA A 280 -1.60 -7.31 -15.32
CA ALA A 280 -0.77 -7.43 -16.51
C ALA A 280 -1.53 -7.03 -17.77
N PHE A 281 -2.80 -7.42 -17.88
CA PHE A 281 -3.70 -7.04 -18.95
C PHE A 281 -3.90 -5.52 -19.01
N SER A 282 -4.20 -4.88 -17.88
CA SER A 282 -4.45 -3.43 -17.82
C SER A 282 -3.20 -2.63 -18.23
N VAL A 283 -2.01 -3.04 -17.80
CA VAL A 283 -0.73 -2.45 -18.20
C VAL A 283 -0.48 -2.64 -19.70
N ALA A 284 -0.62 -3.86 -20.21
CA ALA A 284 -0.41 -4.14 -21.63
C ALA A 284 -1.41 -3.36 -22.51
N ARG A 285 -2.67 -3.23 -22.07
CA ARG A 285 -3.72 -2.45 -22.74
C ARG A 285 -3.41 -0.96 -22.76
N PHE A 286 -2.79 -0.43 -21.71
CA PHE A 286 -2.32 0.94 -21.66
C PHE A 286 -1.12 1.19 -22.59
N ILE A 287 -0.11 0.31 -22.54
CA ILE A 287 1.12 0.45 -23.36
C ILE A 287 0.82 0.27 -24.85
N GLN A 288 -0.02 -0.69 -25.24
CA GLN A 288 -0.37 -0.89 -26.66
C GLN A 288 -1.08 0.34 -27.25
N ASN A 289 -1.81 1.11 -26.42
CA ASN A 289 -2.47 2.37 -26.77
C ASN A 289 -1.57 3.61 -26.58
N GLY A 290 -0.25 3.45 -26.68
CA GLY A 290 0.71 4.55 -26.67
C GLY A 290 1.07 5.09 -25.29
N GLY A 291 0.67 4.42 -24.20
CA GLY A 291 1.11 4.76 -22.85
C GLY A 291 2.62 4.60 -22.68
N SER A 292 3.26 5.52 -21.95
CA SER A 292 4.73 5.56 -21.81
C SER A 292 5.25 5.67 -20.38
N PHE A 293 4.38 5.86 -19.39
CA PHE A 293 4.70 5.77 -17.96
C PHE A 293 3.58 5.03 -17.24
N VAL A 294 3.91 3.98 -16.49
CA VAL A 294 2.96 3.25 -15.64
C VAL A 294 3.55 3.07 -14.25
N ASN A 295 2.81 3.47 -13.23
CA ASN A 295 3.18 3.27 -11.84
C ASN A 295 2.22 2.33 -11.11
N TYR A 296 2.74 1.28 -10.48
CA TYR A 296 1.97 0.43 -9.58
C TYR A 296 1.72 1.12 -8.24
N TYR A 297 0.45 1.39 -7.93
CA TYR A 297 0.01 1.87 -6.61
C TYR A 297 -0.72 0.71 -5.90
N MET A 298 -0.08 -0.08 -5.05
CA MET A 298 1.28 0.04 -4.51
C MET A 298 2.20 -1.05 -5.05
N TYR A 299 3.52 -0.77 -5.15
CA TYR A 299 4.50 -1.82 -5.40
C TYR A 299 4.95 -2.49 -4.10
N HIS A 300 5.15 -1.69 -3.05
CA HIS A 300 5.15 -2.12 -1.66
C HIS A 300 4.24 -1.18 -0.86
N GLY A 301 3.15 -1.71 -0.32
CA GLY A 301 2.21 -0.92 0.47
C GLY A 301 2.67 -0.71 1.91
N GLY A 302 3.06 -1.79 2.60
CA GLY A 302 3.68 -1.71 3.93
C GLY A 302 2.70 -1.60 5.10
N THR A 303 3.05 -0.83 6.13
CA THR A 303 2.34 -0.73 7.41
C THR A 303 2.16 0.73 7.83
N ASN A 304 0.95 1.09 8.27
CA ASN A 304 0.67 2.37 8.91
C ASN A 304 1.14 2.34 10.38
N PHE A 305 2.45 2.51 10.60
CA PHE A 305 3.03 2.51 11.95
C PHE A 305 2.59 3.72 12.78
N GLY A 306 2.52 3.54 14.10
CA GLY A 306 2.07 4.58 15.01
C GLY A 306 0.58 4.90 14.86
N ARG A 307 0.20 6.08 15.37
CA ARG A 307 -1.19 6.55 15.36
C ARG A 307 -1.48 7.65 14.33
N THR A 308 -0.44 8.33 13.82
CA THR A 308 -0.57 9.46 12.90
C THR A 308 -0.38 9.07 11.42
N ALA A 309 -0.39 7.77 11.11
CA ALA A 309 -0.19 7.26 9.75
C ALA A 309 -1.50 6.93 9.03
N SER A 310 -2.31 6.02 9.57
CA SER A 310 -3.55 5.56 8.90
C SER A 310 -4.59 6.68 8.85
N GLY A 311 -5.25 6.84 7.69
CA GLY A 311 -6.47 7.64 7.54
C GLY A 311 -7.66 7.08 8.32
N LEU A 312 -8.82 7.72 8.16
CA LEU A 312 -10.09 7.33 8.78
C LEU A 312 -10.37 5.84 8.55
N PHE A 313 -10.52 5.05 9.62
CA PHE A 313 -10.79 3.60 9.61
C PHE A 313 -9.81 2.72 8.81
N ILE A 314 -8.75 3.28 8.22
CA ILE A 314 -7.75 2.51 7.48
C ILE A 314 -7.02 1.59 8.45
N ALA A 315 -6.89 0.32 8.08
CA ALA A 315 -6.21 -0.66 8.91
C ALA A 315 -4.72 -0.32 9.09
N THR A 316 -4.11 -0.87 10.13
CA THR A 316 -2.66 -0.75 10.35
C THR A 316 -1.88 -1.44 9.22
N SER A 317 -2.44 -2.49 8.62
CA SER A 317 -1.95 -3.12 7.40
C SER A 317 -2.28 -2.26 6.17
N TYR A 318 -1.28 -1.85 5.42
CA TYR A 318 -1.45 -1.23 4.10
C TYR A 318 -0.90 -2.14 3.00
N ASP A 319 -1.25 -3.43 3.04
CA ASP A 319 -0.70 -4.45 2.13
C ASP A 319 -1.02 -4.19 0.66
N TYR A 320 -2.24 -3.73 0.37
CA TYR A 320 -2.74 -3.34 -0.96
C TYR A 320 -2.73 -4.46 -2.01
N ASP A 321 -2.57 -5.72 -1.57
CA ASP A 321 -2.26 -6.86 -2.43
C ASP A 321 -1.06 -6.58 -3.36
N ALA A 322 -0.10 -5.79 -2.85
CA ALA A 322 1.02 -5.30 -3.63
C ALA A 322 1.97 -6.43 -4.08
N PRO A 323 2.70 -6.26 -5.20
CA PRO A 323 3.74 -7.18 -5.65
C PRO A 323 4.78 -7.52 -4.57
N ILE A 324 5.09 -6.60 -3.67
CA ILE A 324 5.84 -6.88 -2.44
C ILE A 324 4.86 -6.72 -1.26
N ASP A 325 4.61 -7.81 -0.53
CA ASP A 325 3.64 -7.81 0.57
C ASP A 325 4.07 -6.88 1.73
N LYS A 326 3.17 -6.66 2.71
CA LYS A 326 3.40 -5.73 3.83
C LYS A 326 4.66 -6.01 4.64
N TYR A 327 5.20 -7.23 4.56
CA TYR A 327 6.37 -7.68 5.28
C TYR A 327 7.67 -7.61 4.44
N GLY A 328 7.58 -7.18 3.19
CA GLY A 328 8.72 -7.09 2.28
C GLY A 328 8.98 -8.37 1.46
N LEU A 329 8.08 -9.35 1.46
CA LEU A 329 8.26 -10.58 0.67
C LEU A 329 7.58 -10.47 -0.70
N PRO A 330 8.25 -10.89 -1.81
CA PRO A 330 7.61 -10.97 -3.13
C PRO A 330 6.33 -11.79 -3.07
N ARG A 331 5.23 -11.25 -3.59
CA ARG A 331 3.92 -11.89 -3.68
C ARG A 331 3.84 -12.64 -4.99
N GLU A 332 4.14 -13.93 -4.95
CA GLU A 332 4.11 -14.79 -6.13
C GLU A 332 2.72 -15.41 -6.33
N PRO A 333 2.18 -15.41 -7.56
CA PRO A 333 2.89 -15.19 -8.83
C PRO A 333 2.90 -13.72 -9.31
N LYS A 334 2.24 -12.79 -8.61
CA LYS A 334 2.06 -11.39 -9.06
C LYS A 334 3.39 -10.70 -9.36
N TRP A 335 4.35 -10.76 -8.44
CA TRP A 335 5.66 -10.12 -8.63
C TRP A 335 6.41 -10.69 -9.84
N GLY A 336 6.50 -12.01 -9.96
CA GLY A 336 7.21 -12.66 -11.05
C GLY A 336 6.52 -12.46 -12.41
N HIS A 337 5.18 -12.48 -12.44
CA HIS A 337 4.39 -12.25 -13.66
C HIS A 337 4.56 -10.83 -14.19
N LEU A 338 4.50 -9.82 -13.30
CA LEU A 338 4.75 -8.44 -13.69
C LEU A 338 6.21 -8.22 -14.11
N ARG A 339 7.19 -8.85 -13.44
CA ARG A 339 8.58 -8.84 -13.88
C ARG A 339 8.76 -9.35 -15.30
N ASP A 340 8.07 -10.43 -15.66
CA ASP A 340 8.17 -11.01 -17.00
C ASP A 340 7.42 -10.17 -18.05
N LEU A 341 6.30 -9.53 -17.68
CA LEU A 341 5.67 -8.46 -18.48
C LEU A 341 6.64 -7.31 -18.74
N HIS A 342 7.32 -6.79 -17.71
CA HIS A 342 8.28 -5.69 -17.84
C HIS A 342 9.39 -6.05 -18.82
N ARG A 343 9.93 -7.26 -18.74
CA ARG A 343 10.94 -7.74 -19.69
C ARG A 343 10.41 -7.78 -21.12
N ALA A 344 9.16 -8.20 -21.34
CA ALA A 344 8.53 -8.21 -22.66
C ALA A 344 8.34 -6.78 -23.21
N ILE A 345 7.96 -5.82 -22.36
CA ILE A 345 7.90 -4.40 -22.70
C ILE A 345 9.30 -3.86 -23.05
N LYS A 346 10.33 -4.18 -22.26
CA LYS A 346 11.72 -3.74 -22.55
C LYS A 346 12.29 -4.31 -23.84
N LEU A 347 11.93 -5.54 -24.21
CA LEU A 347 12.26 -6.09 -25.53
C LEU A 347 11.58 -5.30 -26.66
N SER A 348 10.38 -4.75 -26.39
CA SER A 348 9.57 -3.98 -27.35
C SER A 348 9.92 -2.47 -27.37
N GLU A 349 10.63 -1.96 -26.33
CA GLU A 349 10.91 -0.54 -26.12
C GLU A 349 11.49 0.18 -27.34
N PRO A 350 12.44 -0.38 -28.12
CA PRO A 350 12.96 0.28 -29.32
C PRO A 350 11.89 0.62 -30.36
N ALA A 351 10.88 -0.24 -30.54
CA ALA A 351 9.76 0.02 -31.44
C ALA A 351 8.74 0.97 -30.79
N LEU A 352 8.44 0.77 -29.51
CA LEU A 352 7.48 1.58 -28.75
C LEU A 352 7.85 3.07 -28.73
N VAL A 353 9.14 3.42 -28.58
CA VAL A 353 9.57 4.83 -28.50
C VAL A 353 9.73 5.52 -29.86
N SER A 354 9.70 4.76 -30.96
CA SER A 354 10.03 5.24 -32.31
C SER A 354 8.88 5.18 -33.32
N ALA A 355 7.73 4.64 -32.94
CA ALA A 355 6.54 4.56 -33.79
C ALA A 355 5.25 4.69 -32.96
N ASP A 356 4.17 5.13 -33.59
CA ASP A 356 2.82 5.08 -33.04
C ASP A 356 2.12 3.76 -33.38
N PRO A 357 1.18 3.29 -32.54
CA PRO A 357 0.49 2.04 -32.80
C PRO A 357 -0.42 2.17 -34.03
N THR A 358 -0.31 1.20 -34.94
CA THR A 358 -1.32 0.95 -35.98
C THR A 358 -2.24 -0.17 -35.50
N VAL A 359 -3.53 0.13 -35.37
CA VAL A 359 -4.54 -0.84 -34.91
C VAL A 359 -5.12 -1.59 -36.09
N THR A 360 -5.18 -2.92 -35.99
CA THR A 360 -5.77 -3.82 -36.98
C THR A 360 -6.79 -4.72 -36.30
N SER A 361 -8.00 -4.84 -36.86
CA SER A 361 -8.96 -5.84 -36.38
C SER A 361 -8.48 -7.26 -36.70
N LEU A 362 -8.53 -8.15 -35.72
CA LEU A 362 -8.21 -9.58 -35.87
C LEU A 362 -9.45 -10.47 -35.71
N GLY A 363 -10.59 -9.88 -35.42
CA GLY A 363 -11.85 -10.54 -35.10
C GLY A 363 -12.86 -9.55 -34.52
N SER A 364 -13.97 -10.06 -33.99
CA SER A 364 -15.05 -9.22 -33.44
C SER A 364 -14.64 -8.48 -32.16
N ASN A 365 -13.86 -9.12 -31.29
CA ASN A 365 -13.37 -8.57 -30.02
C ASN A 365 -11.84 -8.71 -29.91
N GLN A 366 -11.15 -8.83 -31.05
CA GLN A 366 -9.69 -9.04 -31.10
C GLN A 366 -9.03 -7.96 -31.95
N GLU A 367 -7.92 -7.45 -31.45
CA GLU A 367 -7.14 -6.37 -32.10
C GLU A 367 -5.65 -6.70 -32.09
N GLY A 368 -4.96 -6.26 -33.13
CA GLY A 368 -3.51 -6.21 -33.21
C GLY A 368 -3.04 -4.76 -33.20
N HIS A 369 -2.23 -4.39 -32.21
CA HIS A 369 -1.61 -3.08 -32.08
C HIS A 369 -0.13 -3.17 -32.47
N VAL A 370 0.24 -2.59 -33.60
CA VAL A 370 1.58 -2.77 -34.21
C VAL A 370 2.37 -1.48 -34.19
N PHE A 371 3.55 -1.53 -33.60
CA PHE A 371 4.54 -0.46 -33.58
C PHE A 371 5.64 -0.82 -34.57
N LYS A 372 5.70 -0.13 -35.71
CA LYS A 372 6.70 -0.39 -36.75
C LYS A 372 7.49 0.87 -37.05
N SER A 373 8.75 0.88 -36.63
CA SER A 373 9.66 1.99 -36.88
C SER A 373 10.15 2.02 -38.33
N LYS A 374 10.55 3.20 -38.80
CA LYS A 374 11.20 3.36 -40.12
C LYS A 374 12.54 2.63 -40.23
N SER A 375 13.21 2.38 -39.10
CA SER A 375 14.47 1.63 -39.02
C SER A 375 14.29 0.11 -38.97
N GLY A 376 13.05 -0.38 -39.01
CA GLY A 376 12.72 -1.80 -39.10
C GLY A 376 12.45 -2.52 -37.77
N ALA A 377 12.63 -1.87 -36.61
CA ALA A 377 12.14 -2.41 -35.34
C ALA A 377 10.61 -2.53 -35.36
N CYS A 378 10.07 -3.67 -34.91
CA CYS A 378 8.66 -3.98 -34.92
C CYS A 378 8.24 -4.66 -33.61
N ALA A 379 7.22 -4.17 -32.93
CA ALA A 379 6.57 -4.86 -31.83
C ALA A 379 5.05 -4.93 -32.05
N ALA A 380 4.40 -6.02 -31.66
CA ALA A 380 2.97 -6.21 -31.77
C ALA A 380 2.35 -6.69 -30.45
N PHE A 381 1.14 -6.20 -30.16
CA PHE A 381 0.30 -6.63 -29.05
C PHE A 381 -1.00 -7.19 -29.63
N LEU A 382 -1.28 -8.45 -29.37
CA LEU A 382 -2.48 -9.14 -29.86
C LEU A 382 -3.45 -9.31 -28.71
N ALA A 383 -4.53 -8.55 -28.72
CA ALA A 383 -5.51 -8.46 -27.65
C ALA A 383 -6.76 -9.31 -27.94
N ASN A 384 -7.27 -9.97 -26.90
CA ASN A 384 -8.60 -10.56 -26.88
C ASN A 384 -9.38 -9.97 -25.70
N TYR A 385 -10.41 -9.21 -26.01
CA TYR A 385 -11.27 -8.56 -25.02
C TYR A 385 -12.48 -9.40 -24.62
N ASP A 386 -12.69 -10.56 -25.25
CA ASP A 386 -13.71 -11.51 -24.82
C ASP A 386 -13.40 -11.98 -23.39
N THR A 387 -14.38 -11.92 -22.50
CA THR A 387 -14.19 -12.28 -21.09
C THR A 387 -14.39 -13.77 -20.83
N LYS A 388 -14.95 -14.53 -21.77
CA LYS A 388 -15.34 -15.93 -21.58
C LYS A 388 -14.52 -16.89 -22.42
N TYR A 389 -14.21 -16.53 -23.66
CA TYR A 389 -13.68 -17.48 -24.64
C TYR A 389 -12.26 -17.17 -25.07
N SER A 390 -11.46 -18.22 -25.18
CA SER A 390 -10.18 -18.18 -25.88
C SER A 390 -10.43 -18.15 -27.39
N VAL A 391 -9.64 -17.38 -28.14
CA VAL A 391 -9.80 -17.20 -29.58
C VAL A 391 -8.47 -17.42 -30.30
N LYS A 392 -8.51 -18.14 -31.43
CA LYS A 392 -7.35 -18.30 -32.32
C LYS A 392 -7.40 -17.22 -33.39
N VAL A 393 -6.36 -16.39 -33.46
CA VAL A 393 -6.21 -15.33 -34.46
C VAL A 393 -5.06 -15.63 -35.41
N THR A 394 -5.12 -15.07 -36.62
CA THR A 394 -4.03 -15.11 -37.59
C THR A 394 -3.35 -13.74 -37.61
N PHE A 395 -2.04 -13.69 -37.41
CA PHE A 395 -1.27 -12.46 -37.49
C PHE A 395 0.05 -12.71 -38.25
N GLY A 396 0.23 -12.02 -39.37
CA GLY A 396 1.27 -12.36 -40.34
C GLY A 396 1.04 -13.76 -40.90
N SER A 397 2.07 -14.61 -40.89
CA SER A 397 2.00 -16.01 -41.36
C SER A 397 1.76 -17.03 -40.24
N ALA A 398 1.50 -16.58 -39.01
CA ALA A 398 1.39 -17.45 -37.84
C ALA A 398 0.01 -17.34 -37.18
N HIS A 399 -0.36 -18.40 -36.45
CA HIS A 399 -1.56 -18.42 -35.63
C HIS A 399 -1.21 -18.26 -34.15
N TYR A 400 -2.00 -17.46 -33.44
CA TYR A 400 -1.84 -17.22 -32.01
C TYR A 400 -3.15 -17.55 -31.32
N GLU A 401 -3.05 -18.25 -30.20
CA GLU A 401 -4.19 -18.50 -29.35
C GLU A 401 -4.18 -17.48 -28.20
N LEU A 402 -5.25 -16.71 -28.09
CA LEU A 402 -5.42 -15.67 -27.11
C LEU A 402 -6.43 -16.14 -26.07
N PRO A 403 -6.03 -16.36 -24.80
CA PRO A 403 -6.98 -16.55 -23.70
C PRO A 403 -8.03 -15.42 -23.64
N SER A 404 -9.14 -15.67 -22.96
CA SER A 404 -10.07 -14.58 -22.60
C SER A 404 -9.34 -13.50 -21.82
N TRP A 405 -9.74 -12.26 -22.01
CA TRP A 405 -9.23 -11.08 -21.28
C TRP A 405 -7.70 -11.03 -21.22
N SER A 406 -7.05 -11.16 -22.38
CA SER A 406 -5.59 -11.29 -22.44
C SER A 406 -4.95 -10.56 -23.61
N ILE A 407 -3.67 -10.21 -23.45
CA ILE A 407 -2.83 -9.62 -24.49
C ILE A 407 -1.54 -10.44 -24.62
N THR A 408 -1.21 -10.83 -25.85
CA THR A 408 0.07 -11.48 -26.20
C THR A 408 1.05 -10.46 -26.76
N ILE A 409 2.29 -10.45 -26.27
CA ILE A 409 3.34 -9.50 -26.67
C ILE A 409 4.36 -10.19 -27.59
N LEU A 410 4.59 -9.59 -28.75
CA LEU A 410 5.53 -10.03 -29.78
C LEU A 410 6.56 -8.91 -30.04
N PRO A 411 7.72 -8.91 -29.36
CA PRO A 411 8.70 -7.81 -29.46
C PRO A 411 9.38 -7.66 -30.82
N ASP A 412 9.18 -8.62 -31.72
CA ASP A 412 9.69 -8.69 -33.09
C ASP A 412 8.56 -8.83 -34.13
N CYS A 413 7.30 -8.67 -33.71
CA CYS A 413 6.07 -8.95 -34.48
C CYS A 413 5.90 -10.40 -34.95
N LYS A 414 6.70 -11.36 -34.44
CA LYS A 414 6.70 -12.77 -34.90
C LYS A 414 6.67 -13.80 -33.78
N THR A 415 7.31 -13.52 -32.65
CA THR A 415 7.53 -14.50 -31.58
C THR A 415 6.81 -14.03 -30.33
N ALA A 416 5.77 -14.74 -29.92
CA ALA A 416 5.13 -14.50 -28.63
C ALA A 416 6.10 -14.84 -27.49
N VAL A 417 6.40 -13.88 -26.62
CA VAL A 417 7.27 -14.09 -25.45
C VAL A 417 6.51 -14.03 -24.12
N PHE A 418 5.33 -13.41 -24.13
CA PHE A 418 4.51 -13.20 -22.94
C PHE A 418 3.04 -13.13 -23.32
N ASN A 419 2.16 -13.65 -22.47
CA ASN A 419 0.72 -13.39 -22.51
C ASN A 419 0.22 -13.08 -21.10
N THR A 420 -0.63 -12.06 -20.97
CA THR A 420 -1.06 -11.53 -19.66
C THR A 420 -1.87 -12.54 -18.83
N ALA A 421 -2.51 -13.54 -19.42
CA ALA A 421 -3.27 -14.58 -18.74
C ALA A 421 -2.54 -15.93 -18.66
N ARG A 422 -1.26 -15.98 -19.03
CA ARG A 422 -0.41 -17.18 -18.94
C ARG A 422 0.67 -16.97 -17.89
N LEU A 423 0.38 -17.38 -16.66
CA LEU A 423 1.33 -17.30 -15.55
C LEU A 423 2.55 -18.17 -15.84
N GLY A 424 3.72 -17.55 -15.98
CA GLY A 424 5.01 -18.23 -16.10
C GLY A 424 5.78 -18.33 -14.79
N ALA A 425 5.46 -17.47 -13.82
CA ALA A 425 6.05 -17.46 -12.49
C ALA A 425 5.40 -18.51 -11.60
N GLN A 426 6.16 -19.03 -10.63
CA GLN A 426 5.60 -19.91 -9.61
C GLN A 426 4.61 -19.12 -8.74
N SER A 427 3.68 -19.80 -8.08
CA SER A 427 2.89 -19.27 -6.96
C SER A 427 3.51 -19.71 -5.64
N SER A 428 3.29 -18.95 -4.56
CA SER A 428 3.78 -19.31 -3.22
C SER A 428 2.68 -19.23 -2.18
N GLU A 429 2.51 -20.27 -1.36
CA GLU A 429 1.70 -20.17 -0.15
C GLU A 429 2.54 -19.68 1.01
N LYS A 430 2.14 -18.53 1.57
CA LYS A 430 2.76 -17.97 2.76
C LYS A 430 1.85 -18.19 3.97
N LYS A 431 2.43 -18.65 5.08
CA LYS A 431 1.73 -18.86 6.35
C LYS A 431 2.43 -18.10 7.47
N MET A 432 1.62 -17.67 8.45
CA MET A 432 2.12 -17.19 9.74
C MET A 432 2.31 -18.41 10.65
N VAL A 433 3.54 -18.79 10.93
CA VAL A 433 3.90 -19.93 11.78
C VAL A 433 4.32 -19.40 13.13
N LEU A 434 3.70 -19.88 14.22
CA LEU A 434 4.00 -19.42 15.57
C LEU A 434 5.48 -19.68 15.90
N ALA A 435 6.12 -18.68 16.49
CA ALA A 435 7.53 -18.70 16.87
C ALA A 435 7.70 -18.75 18.39
N ASN A 436 6.91 -17.95 19.12
CA ASN A 436 6.75 -18.02 20.57
C ASN A 436 5.25 -18.03 20.88
N THR A 437 4.83 -18.89 21.80
CA THR A 437 3.41 -19.06 22.16
C THR A 437 3.09 -18.68 23.59
N ALA A 438 4.09 -18.36 24.42
CA ALA A 438 3.87 -18.02 25.82
C ALA A 438 4.64 -16.74 26.19
N PHE A 439 3.90 -15.72 26.58
CA PHE A 439 4.41 -14.51 27.22
C PHE A 439 3.99 -14.51 28.69
N SER A 440 4.84 -13.96 29.56
CA SER A 440 4.51 -13.71 30.96
C SER A 440 4.02 -12.29 31.12
N TRP A 441 2.71 -12.12 31.26
CA TRP A 441 2.06 -10.81 31.27
C TRP A 441 1.92 -10.23 32.66
N GLN A 442 2.04 -8.90 32.71
CA GLN A 442 1.56 -8.07 33.82
C GLN A 442 0.50 -7.10 33.28
N SER A 443 -0.43 -6.68 34.12
CA SER A 443 -1.51 -5.74 33.74
C SER A 443 -1.60 -4.54 34.68
N TYR A 444 -2.11 -3.43 34.16
CA TYR A 444 -2.48 -2.24 34.91
C TYR A 444 -3.83 -1.73 34.36
N ASN A 445 -4.81 -1.51 35.23
CA ASN A 445 -6.10 -0.96 34.84
C ASN A 445 -6.00 0.56 34.71
N GLU A 446 -6.42 1.08 33.57
CA GLU A 446 -6.58 2.52 33.38
C GLU A 446 -7.68 3.02 34.33
N GLU A 447 -7.36 4.04 35.10
CA GLU A 447 -8.32 4.66 36.01
C GLU A 447 -9.37 5.46 35.24
N SER A 448 -10.60 5.48 35.75
CA SER A 448 -11.63 6.37 35.21
C SER A 448 -11.21 7.83 35.44
N PRO A 449 -11.29 8.70 34.42
CA PRO A 449 -10.97 10.11 34.58
C PRO A 449 -11.93 10.76 35.59
N SER A 450 -11.40 11.67 36.42
CA SER A 450 -12.21 12.47 37.34
C SER A 450 -12.28 13.91 36.86
N ALA A 451 -13.43 14.57 37.07
CA ALA A 451 -13.56 16.01 36.81
C ALA A 451 -12.65 16.87 37.71
N ASP A 452 -12.13 16.28 38.80
CA ASP A 452 -11.22 16.93 39.74
C ASP A 452 -9.73 16.77 39.36
N ASP A 453 -9.43 16.09 38.24
CA ASP A 453 -8.05 15.91 37.79
C ASP A 453 -7.45 17.27 37.35
N GLN A 454 -6.16 17.49 37.63
CA GLN A 454 -5.49 18.79 37.43
C GLN A 454 -5.42 19.26 35.96
N ASP A 455 -5.60 18.35 35.01
CA ASP A 455 -5.50 18.55 33.57
C ASP A 455 -6.87 18.66 32.87
N VAL A 456 -7.96 18.85 33.64
CA VAL A 456 -9.32 18.97 33.12
C VAL A 456 -9.67 20.40 32.76
N THR A 457 -10.23 20.60 31.56
CA THR A 457 -10.82 21.88 31.16
C THR A 457 -12.35 21.82 31.22
N VAL A 458 -13.00 22.94 31.55
CA VAL A 458 -14.46 23.02 31.67
C VAL A 458 -14.99 24.04 30.67
N HIS A 459 -16.02 23.65 29.91
CA HIS A 459 -16.71 24.52 28.97
C HIS A 459 -18.22 24.39 29.11
N ASP A 460 -18.93 25.46 28.77
CA ASP A 460 -20.37 25.38 28.56
C ASP A 460 -20.64 24.69 27.21
N GLY A 461 -21.33 23.55 27.27
CA GLY A 461 -21.69 22.75 26.10
C GLY A 461 -20.59 21.84 25.52
N LEU A 462 -20.94 21.22 24.40
CA LEU A 462 -20.15 20.18 23.72
C LEU A 462 -19.18 20.74 22.68
N TRP A 463 -17.92 20.31 22.73
CA TRP A 463 -16.82 20.77 21.86
C TRP A 463 -16.28 19.64 20.98
N GLU A 464 -15.83 19.99 19.78
CA GLU A 464 -15.32 19.04 18.78
C GLU A 464 -13.97 18.43 19.22
N GLN A 465 -13.81 17.13 18.99
CA GLN A 465 -12.68 16.37 19.55
C GLN A 465 -11.32 16.84 19.02
N ILE A 466 -11.19 17.07 17.72
CA ILE A 466 -9.91 17.45 17.11
C ILE A 466 -9.54 18.89 17.50
N TYR A 467 -10.52 19.75 17.73
CA TYR A 467 -10.28 21.09 18.27
C TYR A 467 -9.60 21.04 19.63
N ILE A 468 -10.05 20.17 20.53
CA ILE A 468 -9.47 20.04 21.87
C ILE A 468 -8.14 19.26 21.83
N THR A 469 -8.14 18.08 21.21
CA THR A 469 -6.99 17.16 21.25
C THR A 469 -5.85 17.57 20.33
N ARG A 470 -6.12 18.37 19.28
CA ARG A 470 -5.18 18.66 18.18
C ARG A 470 -4.57 17.39 17.56
N ASP A 471 -5.31 16.28 17.60
CA ASP A 471 -4.84 14.94 17.19
C ASP A 471 -3.57 14.48 17.92
N ALA A 472 -3.32 14.95 19.16
CA ALA A 472 -2.19 14.48 19.98
C ALA A 472 -2.41 13.05 20.50
N THR A 473 -3.66 12.62 20.60
CA THR A 473 -4.11 11.32 21.11
C THR A 473 -5.41 10.94 20.38
N ASP A 474 -5.73 9.65 20.37
CA ASP A 474 -7.01 9.17 19.84
C ASP A 474 -8.17 9.44 20.80
N TYR A 475 -7.89 9.74 22.07
CA TYR A 475 -8.84 9.67 23.17
C TYR A 475 -9.23 11.05 23.71
N LEU A 476 -10.53 11.32 23.84
CA LEU A 476 -11.06 12.47 24.54
C LEU A 476 -12.20 12.05 25.47
N CYS A 477 -12.07 12.37 26.75
CA CYS A 477 -13.14 12.15 27.72
C CYS A 477 -14.04 13.39 27.79
N TYR A 478 -15.34 13.19 27.62
CA TYR A 478 -16.40 14.17 27.89
C TYR A 478 -17.09 13.78 29.18
N MET A 479 -17.08 14.64 30.18
CA MET A 479 -17.59 14.34 31.52
C MET A 479 -18.62 15.36 31.94
N THR A 480 -19.69 14.90 32.56
CA THR A 480 -20.69 15.77 33.17
C THR A 480 -21.40 15.10 34.33
N ASP A 481 -21.89 15.93 35.24
CA ASP A 481 -22.74 15.50 36.34
C ASP A 481 -24.22 15.59 35.96
N VAL A 482 -25.00 14.60 36.42
CA VAL A 482 -26.46 14.54 36.27
C VAL A 482 -27.08 14.40 37.66
N GLN A 483 -27.73 15.46 38.12
CA GLN A 483 -28.47 15.45 39.38
C GLN A 483 -29.83 14.76 39.20
N ILE A 484 -30.11 13.77 40.03
CA ILE A 484 -31.38 13.02 40.05
C ILE A 484 -32.07 13.26 41.39
N ASP A 485 -33.34 13.68 41.35
CA ASP A 485 -34.14 13.89 42.56
C ASP A 485 -34.45 12.54 43.22
N PRO A 486 -34.36 12.41 44.56
CA PRO A 486 -34.82 11.23 45.28
C PRO A 486 -36.29 10.83 45.00
N ASP A 487 -37.13 11.73 44.50
CA ASP A 487 -38.54 11.47 44.20
C ASP A 487 -38.83 10.99 42.76
N GLU A 488 -37.78 10.84 41.94
CA GLU A 488 -37.89 10.39 40.55
C GLU A 488 -38.66 9.07 40.41
N GLY A 489 -39.68 9.05 39.54
CA GLY A 489 -40.61 7.93 39.42
C GLY A 489 -39.92 6.63 39.02
N PHE A 490 -38.84 6.74 38.25
CA PHE A 490 -38.03 5.64 37.77
C PHE A 490 -37.31 4.89 38.91
N LEU A 491 -36.93 5.59 40.00
CA LEU A 491 -36.31 5.00 41.18
C LEU A 491 -37.29 4.08 41.93
N ARG A 492 -38.59 4.36 41.85
CA ARG A 492 -39.65 3.57 42.51
C ARG A 492 -40.14 2.42 41.64
N SER A 493 -40.21 2.63 40.32
CA SER A 493 -40.69 1.62 39.37
C SER A 493 -39.63 0.61 38.98
N GLY A 494 -38.35 0.92 39.17
CA GLY A 494 -37.22 0.11 38.71
C GLY A 494 -37.00 0.15 37.19
N GLN A 495 -37.65 1.08 36.48
CA GLN A 495 -37.41 1.31 35.05
C GLN A 495 -36.25 2.28 34.89
N ASP A 496 -35.13 1.84 34.32
CA ASP A 496 -33.98 2.72 34.12
C ASP A 496 -34.28 3.77 33.01
N PRO A 497 -33.86 5.05 33.19
CA PRO A 497 -34.05 6.09 32.18
C PRO A 497 -33.19 5.86 30.93
N LEU A 498 -33.68 6.33 29.78
CA LEU A 498 -33.04 6.14 28.48
C LEU A 498 -32.07 7.28 28.17
N LEU A 499 -30.78 6.98 28.10
CA LEU A 499 -29.74 7.93 27.68
C LEU A 499 -29.47 7.78 26.18
N THR A 500 -29.62 8.87 25.43
CA THR A 500 -29.27 8.94 24.01
C THR A 500 -28.14 9.94 23.79
N ILE A 501 -27.07 9.52 23.11
CA ILE A 501 -25.89 10.34 22.79
C ILE A 501 -25.60 10.25 21.30
N TRP A 502 -25.53 11.40 20.65
CA TRP A 502 -25.10 11.53 19.27
C TRP A 502 -23.64 11.98 19.22
N SER A 503 -22.85 11.30 18.39
CA SER A 503 -21.44 11.62 18.16
C SER A 503 -21.14 11.64 16.68
N ALA A 504 -20.24 12.54 16.27
CA ALA A 504 -19.70 12.55 14.92
C ALA A 504 -18.74 11.37 14.66
N GLY A 505 -18.38 10.61 15.70
CA GLY A 505 -17.57 9.40 15.62
C GLY A 505 -16.24 9.49 16.37
N HIS A 506 -15.39 8.45 16.34
CA HIS A 506 -15.53 7.23 15.53
C HIS A 506 -15.88 5.99 16.35
N ALA A 507 -15.53 5.97 17.63
CA ALA A 507 -16.07 5.06 18.64
C ALA A 507 -16.40 5.83 19.93
N LEU A 508 -17.30 5.26 20.73
CA LEU A 508 -17.80 5.86 21.96
C LEU A 508 -18.02 4.80 23.02
N HIS A 509 -17.39 4.99 24.18
CA HIS A 509 -17.66 4.22 25.40
C HIS A 509 -18.42 5.10 26.39
N VAL A 510 -19.52 4.60 26.92
CA VAL A 510 -20.37 5.32 27.87
C VAL A 510 -20.22 4.71 29.24
N PHE A 511 -19.70 5.48 30.20
CA PHE A 511 -19.55 5.08 31.59
C PHE A 511 -20.51 5.88 32.46
N ILE A 512 -21.18 5.18 33.37
CA ILE A 512 -22.10 5.75 34.36
C ILE A 512 -21.59 5.39 35.74
N ASN A 513 -21.26 6.40 36.54
CA ASN A 513 -20.69 6.23 37.87
C ASN A 513 -19.44 5.31 37.88
N GLY A 514 -18.60 5.42 36.85
CA GLY A 514 -17.37 4.63 36.68
C GLY A 514 -17.58 3.21 36.10
N GLN A 515 -18.82 2.79 35.84
CA GLN A 515 -19.11 1.48 35.23
C GLN A 515 -19.43 1.62 33.75
N LEU A 516 -18.85 0.76 32.90
CA LEU A 516 -19.16 0.73 31.47
C LEU A 516 -20.63 0.33 31.24
N SER A 517 -21.41 1.23 30.66
CA SER A 517 -22.81 1.02 30.30
C SER A 517 -22.99 0.53 28.86
N GLY A 518 -22.00 0.76 27.98
CA GLY A 518 -21.97 0.21 26.64
C GLY A 518 -21.00 0.91 25.71
N THR A 519 -20.85 0.35 24.52
CA THR A 519 -19.91 0.82 23.48
C THR A 519 -20.60 0.81 22.12
N VAL A 520 -20.40 1.85 21.33
CA VAL A 520 -20.82 1.94 19.92
C VAL A 520 -19.65 2.41 19.07
N TYR A 521 -19.59 1.97 17.81
CA TYR A 521 -18.53 2.32 16.87
C TYR A 521 -19.07 2.35 15.44
N GLY A 522 -18.43 3.13 14.58
CA GLY A 522 -18.83 3.34 13.19
C GLY A 522 -17.99 2.51 12.24
N GLY A 523 -18.09 2.85 10.95
CA GLY A 523 -17.20 2.34 9.90
C GLY A 523 -16.78 3.47 8.95
N LEU A 524 -15.96 3.15 7.94
CA LEU A 524 -15.44 4.15 6.99
C LEU A 524 -16.55 4.97 6.33
N GLU A 525 -17.59 4.32 5.82
CA GLU A 525 -18.71 4.99 5.13
C GLU A 525 -19.62 5.76 6.09
N ASN A 526 -19.78 5.26 7.32
CA ASN A 526 -20.69 5.81 8.33
C ASN A 526 -19.98 5.96 9.68
N PRO A 527 -19.15 7.01 9.87
CA PRO A 527 -18.39 7.21 11.11
C PRO A 527 -19.24 7.72 12.28
N LYS A 528 -20.40 8.34 11.99
CA LYS A 528 -21.32 8.93 12.99
C LYS A 528 -21.98 7.85 13.84
N LEU A 529 -22.25 8.16 15.11
CA LEU A 529 -22.73 7.21 16.11
C LEU A 529 -23.96 7.73 16.84
N THR A 530 -24.82 6.79 17.23
CA THR A 530 -25.85 7.02 18.24
C THR A 530 -25.77 5.90 19.28
N PHE A 531 -25.50 6.27 20.52
CA PHE A 531 -25.74 5.39 21.67
C PHE A 531 -27.15 5.66 22.20
N SER A 532 -27.95 4.62 22.44
CA SER A 532 -29.30 4.77 22.99
C SER A 532 -29.66 3.52 23.82
N ASN A 533 -29.41 3.58 25.13
CA ASN A 533 -29.65 2.48 26.07
C ASN A 533 -30.20 3.01 27.40
N ASN A 534 -30.93 2.17 28.12
CA ASN A 534 -31.31 2.46 29.50
C ASN A 534 -30.08 2.43 30.42
N VAL A 535 -29.96 3.40 31.32
CA VAL A 535 -28.80 3.59 32.19
C VAL A 535 -29.19 3.61 33.66
N LYS A 536 -28.38 2.93 34.49
CA LYS A 536 -28.61 2.87 35.93
C LYS A 536 -28.16 4.16 36.61
N LEU A 537 -29.12 4.95 37.06
CA LEU A 537 -28.88 6.17 37.84
C LEU A 537 -29.37 5.99 39.28
N ARG A 538 -28.72 6.68 40.22
CA ARG A 538 -29.10 6.73 41.64
C ARG A 538 -29.57 8.12 42.03
N ALA A 539 -30.28 8.24 43.15
CA ALA A 539 -30.59 9.54 43.73
C ALA A 539 -29.30 10.34 44.02
N GLY A 540 -29.33 11.66 43.77
CA GLY A 540 -28.18 12.54 43.89
C GLY A 540 -27.37 12.68 42.59
N ILE A 541 -26.07 12.96 42.73
CA ILE A 541 -25.17 13.21 41.61
C ILE A 541 -24.75 11.88 40.96
N ASN A 542 -24.95 11.80 39.65
CA ASN A 542 -24.46 10.72 38.79
C ASN A 542 -23.39 11.27 37.85
N LYS A 543 -22.23 10.61 37.83
CA LYS A 543 -21.13 10.97 36.93
C LYS A 543 -21.33 10.26 35.59
N VAL A 544 -21.49 11.03 34.51
CA VAL A 544 -21.54 10.52 33.14
C VAL A 544 -20.20 10.82 32.48
N THR A 545 -19.51 9.77 32.02
CA THR A 545 -18.21 9.88 31.36
C THR A 545 -18.28 9.21 30.00
N LEU A 546 -18.01 9.96 28.95
CA LEU A 546 -18.04 9.49 27.57
C LEU A 546 -16.62 9.51 27.04
N LEU A 547 -16.05 8.34 26.75
CA LEU A 547 -14.75 8.26 26.09
C LEU A 547 -14.99 8.18 24.58
N SER A 548 -14.69 9.28 23.89
CA SER A 548 -14.74 9.35 22.43
C SER A 548 -13.37 9.03 21.84
N VAL A 549 -13.38 8.27 20.74
CA VAL A 549 -12.16 7.74 20.13
C VAL A 549 -12.11 8.04 18.64
N ALA A 550 -11.03 8.68 18.19
CA ALA A 550 -10.73 8.92 16.79
C ALA A 550 -9.89 7.77 16.21
N VAL A 551 -10.40 7.08 15.20
CA VAL A 551 -9.66 6.01 14.48
C VAL A 551 -9.10 6.54 13.15
N GLY A 552 -8.05 7.36 13.24
CA GLY A 552 -7.54 8.13 12.11
C GLY A 552 -8.50 9.22 11.63
N LEU A 553 -7.99 10.20 10.87
CA LEU A 553 -8.78 11.32 10.35
C LEU A 553 -9.08 11.17 8.87
N SER A 554 -10.21 11.72 8.44
CA SER A 554 -10.64 11.74 7.03
C SER A 554 -9.55 12.25 6.12
N ASN A 555 -9.38 11.62 4.97
CA ASN A 555 -8.26 11.87 4.07
C ASN A 555 -8.68 12.11 2.61
N VAL A 556 -9.98 12.10 2.33
CA VAL A 556 -10.56 12.31 1.00
C VAL A 556 -11.98 12.83 1.14
N GLY A 557 -12.43 13.64 0.18
CA GLY A 557 -13.73 14.30 0.15
C GLY A 557 -13.61 15.82 0.02
N THR A 558 -14.57 16.48 -0.62
CA THR A 558 -14.56 17.94 -0.70
C THR A 558 -14.79 18.51 0.71
N HIS A 559 -13.89 19.40 1.14
CA HIS A 559 -13.88 19.98 2.48
C HIS A 559 -13.86 18.96 3.64
N PHE A 560 -13.21 17.80 3.46
CA PHE A 560 -13.13 16.78 4.53
C PHE A 560 -12.50 17.29 5.82
N GLU A 561 -11.67 18.33 5.75
CA GLU A 561 -11.04 18.98 6.91
C GLU A 561 -12.05 19.59 7.88
N THR A 562 -13.25 19.91 7.38
CA THR A 562 -14.34 20.50 8.16
C THR A 562 -15.19 19.46 8.89
N TRP A 563 -15.05 18.18 8.56
CA TRP A 563 -15.86 17.13 9.18
C TRP A 563 -15.45 16.95 10.64
N ASN A 564 -16.46 16.82 11.50
CA ASN A 564 -16.29 16.79 12.95
C ASN A 564 -15.97 15.38 13.44
N VAL A 565 -15.31 15.30 14.59
CA VAL A 565 -15.12 14.09 15.40
C VAL A 565 -15.57 14.39 16.83
N GLY A 566 -16.00 13.37 17.57
CA GLY A 566 -16.34 13.52 18.98
C GLY A 566 -17.83 13.65 19.28
N VAL A 567 -18.16 13.92 20.54
CA VAL A 567 -19.55 14.06 21.01
C VAL A 567 -19.99 15.52 20.83
N LEU A 568 -20.86 15.77 19.86
CA LEU A 568 -21.43 17.10 19.58
C LEU A 568 -22.94 17.17 19.85
N GLY A 569 -23.52 16.06 20.30
CA GLY A 569 -24.91 15.98 20.69
C GLY A 569 -25.87 15.88 19.50
N PRO A 570 -27.19 15.83 19.81
CA PRO A 570 -27.77 16.00 21.15
C PRO A 570 -27.42 14.86 22.13
N VAL A 571 -27.35 15.19 23.41
CA VAL A 571 -27.24 14.24 24.53
C VAL A 571 -28.49 14.38 25.40
N THR A 572 -29.36 13.38 25.41
CA THR A 572 -30.67 13.47 26.07
C THR A 572 -30.90 12.32 27.04
N LEU A 573 -31.59 12.62 28.14
CA LEU A 573 -32.00 11.65 29.16
C LEU A 573 -33.52 11.67 29.29
N LYS A 574 -34.17 10.60 28.83
CA LYS A 574 -35.63 10.45 28.81
C LYS A 574 -36.10 9.51 29.94
N GLY A 575 -37.29 9.79 30.47
CA GLY A 575 -37.91 8.96 31.51
C GLY A 575 -37.77 9.53 32.92
N LEU A 576 -37.50 10.83 33.01
CA LEU A 576 -37.56 11.60 34.25
C LEU A 576 -38.98 12.10 34.49
N ASN A 577 -39.30 12.50 35.72
CA ASN A 577 -40.57 13.15 36.09
C ASN A 577 -40.82 14.41 35.24
N GLU A 578 -39.75 15.16 34.94
CA GLU A 578 -39.76 16.34 34.05
C GLU A 578 -39.85 16.01 32.55
N GLY A 579 -39.91 14.73 32.18
CA GLY A 579 -39.95 14.25 30.81
C GLY A 579 -38.57 13.88 30.26
N THR A 580 -37.99 14.76 29.43
CA THR A 580 -36.68 14.55 28.79
C THR A 580 -35.77 15.74 29.05
N ARG A 581 -34.61 15.47 29.63
CA ARG A 581 -33.56 16.47 29.87
C ARG A 581 -32.57 16.48 28.72
N ASP A 582 -32.26 17.66 28.19
CA ASP A 582 -31.16 17.85 27.24
C ASP A 582 -29.89 18.28 28.00
N LEU A 583 -28.88 17.41 27.98
CA LEU A 583 -27.60 17.61 28.66
C LEU A 583 -26.58 18.36 27.79
N SER A 584 -26.92 18.66 26.53
CA SER A 584 -25.94 19.19 25.55
C SER A 584 -25.42 20.58 25.90
N LYS A 585 -26.19 21.37 26.66
CA LYS A 585 -25.86 22.77 27.02
C LYS A 585 -25.34 22.96 28.44
N GLN A 586 -25.23 21.88 29.22
CA GLN A 586 -24.70 21.98 30.58
C GLN A 586 -23.18 22.09 30.59
N LYS A 587 -22.58 22.18 31.78
CA LYS A 587 -21.13 22.22 31.92
C LYS A 587 -20.55 20.85 31.60
N TRP A 588 -19.61 20.81 30.65
CA TRP A 588 -18.85 19.62 30.30
C TRP A 588 -17.38 19.82 30.66
N SER A 589 -16.83 18.79 31.29
CA SER A 589 -15.41 18.68 31.65
C SER A 589 -14.70 17.78 30.65
N TYR A 590 -13.48 18.12 30.26
CA TYR A 590 -12.73 17.45 29.20
C TYR A 590 -11.37 16.99 29.70
N LYS A 591 -11.00 15.74 29.40
CA LYS A 591 -9.65 15.21 29.63
C LYS A 591 -9.06 14.68 28.33
N ILE A 592 -7.89 15.19 27.97
CA ILE A 592 -7.17 14.79 26.75
C ILE A 592 -6.34 13.54 27.05
N GLY A 593 -6.57 12.47 26.29
CA GLY A 593 -5.75 11.27 26.33
C GLY A 593 -6.01 10.38 27.55
N LEU A 594 -5.14 9.39 27.69
CA LEU A 594 -5.17 8.43 28.78
C LEU A 594 -4.09 8.74 29.82
N LYS A 595 -4.32 8.41 31.10
CA LYS A 595 -3.31 8.47 32.16
C LYS A 595 -2.10 7.62 31.78
N GLY A 596 -2.30 6.43 31.22
CA GLY A 596 -1.19 5.59 30.74
C GLY A 596 -0.37 6.22 29.59
N GLU A 597 -0.98 7.08 28.77
CA GLU A 597 -0.25 7.87 27.75
C GLU A 597 0.58 8.97 28.42
N ALA A 598 0.00 9.71 29.37
CA ALA A 598 0.69 10.76 30.12
C ALA A 598 1.89 10.21 30.92
N LEU A 599 1.72 9.04 31.54
CA LEU A 599 2.77 8.31 32.24
C LEU A 599 3.77 7.60 31.32
N LYS A 600 3.52 7.59 30.00
CA LYS A 600 4.35 6.92 28.99
C LYS A 600 4.60 5.45 29.31
N LEU A 601 3.56 4.71 29.71
CA LEU A 601 3.66 3.30 30.09
C LEU A 601 4.21 2.39 28.98
N HIS A 602 4.17 2.84 27.73
CA HIS A 602 4.78 2.19 26.57
C HIS A 602 6.33 2.23 26.55
N THR A 603 6.95 2.94 27.48
CA THR A 603 8.42 3.04 27.64
C THR A 603 8.88 2.34 28.91
N ASP A 604 10.13 1.84 28.94
CA ASP A 604 10.70 1.19 30.13
C ASP A 604 10.66 2.10 31.37
N ALA A 605 11.01 3.38 31.18
CA ALA A 605 11.03 4.37 32.25
C ALA A 605 9.62 4.69 32.78
N GLY A 606 8.67 4.97 31.88
CA GLY A 606 7.29 5.27 32.26
C GLY A 606 6.57 4.07 32.87
N SER A 607 6.86 2.86 32.40
CA SER A 607 6.26 1.64 32.94
C SER A 607 6.54 1.43 34.44
N SER A 608 7.62 2.00 34.98
CA SER A 608 7.97 1.86 36.40
C SER A 608 7.15 2.78 37.33
N SER A 609 6.30 3.66 36.79
CA SER A 609 5.55 4.65 37.58
C SER A 609 4.22 4.15 38.14
N VAL A 610 3.86 2.88 37.91
CA VAL A 610 2.60 2.28 38.37
C VAL A 610 2.83 0.89 38.93
N GLU A 611 1.93 0.44 39.79
CA GLU A 611 1.92 -0.93 40.30
C GLU A 611 1.26 -1.87 39.30
N TRP A 612 2.03 -2.83 38.79
CA TRP A 612 1.55 -3.84 37.85
C TRP A 612 1.15 -5.11 38.61
N VAL A 613 0.04 -5.73 38.19
CA VAL A 613 -0.42 -7.00 38.76
C VAL A 613 -0.12 -8.16 37.80
N GLU A 614 0.13 -9.35 38.34
CA GLU A 614 0.51 -10.54 37.57
C GLU A 614 -0.07 -11.83 38.18
N GLY A 615 0.25 -12.98 37.57
CA GLY A 615 -0.21 -14.28 38.07
C GLY A 615 -1.74 -14.39 38.11
N SER A 616 -2.30 -14.78 39.25
CA SER A 616 -3.75 -14.92 39.43
C SER A 616 -4.51 -13.59 39.45
N GLN A 617 -3.81 -12.47 39.64
CA GLN A 617 -4.39 -11.12 39.65
C GLN A 617 -4.37 -10.46 38.27
N LEU A 618 -3.78 -11.12 37.25
CA LEU A 618 -3.75 -10.62 35.89
C LEU A 618 -5.17 -10.34 35.40
N VAL A 619 -5.42 -9.10 35.02
CA VAL A 619 -6.71 -8.66 34.50
C VAL A 619 -6.92 -9.26 33.12
N LYS A 620 -8.15 -9.71 32.83
CA LYS A 620 -8.53 -10.28 31.53
C LYS A 620 -9.91 -9.81 31.16
N LYS A 621 -10.14 -9.57 29.86
CA LYS A 621 -11.45 -9.19 29.30
C LYS A 621 -12.08 -7.95 29.97
N GLN A 622 -11.24 -7.12 30.60
CA GLN A 622 -11.66 -5.82 31.11
C GLN A 622 -11.28 -4.74 30.09
N PRO A 623 -12.16 -3.77 29.84
CA PRO A 623 -11.85 -2.57 29.06
C PRO A 623 -10.71 -1.78 29.71
N MET A 624 -10.08 -0.92 28.91
CA MET A 624 -9.08 0.06 29.36
C MET A 624 -7.97 -0.56 30.22
N THR A 625 -7.31 -1.60 29.71
CA THR A 625 -6.24 -2.31 30.41
C THR A 625 -4.92 -2.17 29.65
N TRP A 626 -3.86 -1.82 30.37
CA TRP A 626 -2.50 -1.91 29.86
C TRP A 626 -1.91 -3.27 30.19
N TYR A 627 -1.25 -3.88 29.23
CA TYR A 627 -0.50 -5.12 29.38
C TYR A 627 0.96 -4.89 29.01
N LYS A 628 1.87 -5.54 29.74
CA LYS A 628 3.28 -5.57 29.38
C LYS A 628 3.89 -6.95 29.57
N THR A 629 4.93 -7.23 28.79
CA THR A 629 5.77 -8.42 28.92
C THR A 629 7.16 -8.15 28.36
N THR A 630 8.09 -9.06 28.61
CA THR A 630 9.42 -9.07 27.99
C THR A 630 9.65 -10.38 27.24
N PHE A 631 10.38 -10.33 26.13
CA PHE A 631 10.64 -11.51 25.31
C PHE A 631 11.95 -11.45 24.53
N ASP A 632 12.46 -12.62 24.16
CA ASP A 632 13.63 -12.74 23.30
C ASP A 632 13.23 -12.81 21.83
N ALA A 633 14.04 -12.22 20.95
CA ALA A 633 13.76 -12.20 19.53
C ALA A 633 13.82 -13.62 18.96
N PRO A 634 12.81 -14.08 18.20
CA PRO A 634 12.89 -15.37 17.54
C PRO A 634 14.05 -15.41 16.55
N GLY A 635 14.76 -16.54 16.48
CA GLY A 635 15.84 -16.73 15.51
C GLY A 635 15.39 -16.62 14.04
N GLY A 636 16.36 -16.64 13.13
CA GLY A 636 16.12 -16.55 11.68
C GLY A 636 15.93 -15.12 11.17
N ASN A 637 15.61 -14.98 9.88
CA ASN A 637 15.48 -13.69 9.19
C ASN A 637 14.07 -13.46 8.62
N GLU A 638 13.15 -14.40 8.82
CA GLU A 638 11.78 -14.33 8.30
C GLU A 638 11.02 -13.17 8.94
N PRO A 639 10.18 -12.42 8.20
CA PRO A 639 9.43 -11.33 8.82
C PRO A 639 8.53 -11.80 9.96
N LEU A 640 8.26 -10.91 10.91
CA LEU A 640 7.52 -11.21 12.12
C LEU A 640 6.18 -10.46 12.16
N GLY A 641 5.18 -11.08 12.79
CA GLY A 641 3.94 -10.41 13.14
C GLY A 641 3.35 -10.93 14.45
N LEU A 642 2.69 -10.05 15.20
CA LEU A 642 1.92 -10.40 16.38
C LEU A 642 0.53 -10.87 15.97
N ASP A 643 0.15 -12.06 16.42
CA ASP A 643 -1.23 -12.52 16.39
C ASP A 643 -1.98 -11.87 17.55
N MET A 644 -2.92 -10.98 17.23
CA MET A 644 -3.73 -10.28 18.22
C MET A 644 -5.17 -10.82 18.26
N SER A 645 -5.45 -11.99 17.69
CA SER A 645 -6.82 -12.52 17.56
C SER A 645 -7.58 -12.71 18.89
N SER A 646 -6.89 -12.79 20.03
CA SER A 646 -7.50 -12.87 21.36
C SER A 646 -7.81 -11.51 22.00
N MET A 647 -7.50 -10.41 21.32
CA MET A 647 -7.62 -9.04 21.78
C MET A 647 -8.81 -8.32 21.15
N GLY A 648 -9.11 -7.10 21.60
CA GLY A 648 -10.25 -6.32 21.14
C GLY A 648 -9.84 -5.16 20.23
N LYS A 649 -9.41 -4.05 20.84
CA LYS A 649 -8.96 -2.83 20.17
C LYS A 649 -7.91 -2.11 21.01
N GLY A 650 -7.01 -1.37 20.41
CA GLY A 650 -6.12 -0.44 21.13
C GLY A 650 -4.84 -0.17 20.35
N GLN A 651 -3.70 -0.16 21.04
CA GLN A 651 -2.40 0.19 20.47
C GLN A 651 -1.30 -0.75 20.97
N VAL A 652 -0.26 -0.97 20.14
CA VAL A 652 0.86 -1.86 20.45
C VAL A 652 2.20 -1.14 20.28
N TRP A 653 3.12 -1.39 21.21
CA TRP A 653 4.49 -0.90 21.16
C TRP A 653 5.50 -2.01 21.43
N ILE A 654 6.65 -1.92 20.77
CA ILE A 654 7.82 -2.76 21.04
C ILE A 654 9.02 -1.85 21.25
N ASN A 655 9.69 -1.97 22.40
CA ASN A 655 10.86 -1.16 22.76
C ASN A 655 10.58 0.36 22.61
N GLY A 656 9.39 0.80 23.02
CA GLY A 656 8.92 2.18 22.87
C GLY A 656 8.49 2.59 21.46
N GLN A 657 8.74 1.77 20.44
CA GLN A 657 8.33 2.04 19.06
C GLN A 657 6.90 1.57 18.82
N SER A 658 6.04 2.46 18.36
CA SER A 658 4.62 2.14 18.12
C SER A 658 4.46 1.33 16.84
N ILE A 659 3.97 0.09 16.99
CA ILE A 659 3.58 -0.80 15.88
C ILE A 659 2.33 -0.24 15.18
N GLY A 660 1.47 0.44 15.93
CA GLY A 660 0.24 1.07 15.46
C GLY A 660 -0.98 0.56 16.21
N ARG A 661 -2.16 0.92 15.70
CA ARG A 661 -3.44 0.49 16.25
C ARG A 661 -3.63 -1.01 16.05
N HIS A 662 -4.30 -1.68 16.98
CA HIS A 662 -4.87 -3.00 16.76
C HIS A 662 -6.39 -2.92 16.89
N TRP A 663 -7.11 -3.62 16.01
CA TRP A 663 -8.57 -3.78 16.11
C TRP A 663 -9.05 -5.13 15.56
N PRO A 664 -8.50 -6.25 16.07
CA PRO A 664 -8.93 -7.60 15.67
C PRO A 664 -10.42 -7.88 16.01
N GLY A 665 -10.99 -7.18 16.99
CA GLY A 665 -12.42 -7.28 17.34
C GLY A 665 -13.37 -6.78 16.23
N TYR A 666 -12.89 -5.98 15.27
CA TYR A 666 -13.71 -5.58 14.12
C TYR A 666 -13.61 -6.63 13.01
N ILE A 667 -14.60 -7.51 12.97
CA ILE A 667 -14.70 -8.60 12.01
C ILE A 667 -14.95 -8.06 10.59
N ALA A 668 -14.27 -8.67 9.61
CA ALA A 668 -14.40 -8.33 8.20
C ALA A 668 -15.77 -8.74 7.64
N HIS A 669 -16.48 -7.76 7.09
CA HIS A 669 -17.73 -7.93 6.36
C HIS A 669 -17.53 -7.56 4.88
N GLY A 670 -18.34 -8.17 4.02
CA GLY A 670 -18.32 -7.96 2.57
C GLY A 670 -18.70 -9.23 1.82
N ASN A 671 -18.57 -9.17 0.49
CA ASN A 671 -18.72 -10.35 -0.36
C ASN A 671 -17.33 -10.96 -0.65
N CYS A 672 -17.13 -12.23 -0.27
CA CYS A 672 -15.91 -13.00 -0.53
C CYS A 672 -16.17 -14.19 -1.47
N ASP A 673 -17.05 -14.02 -2.45
CA ASP A 673 -17.29 -15.00 -3.51
C ASP A 673 -16.02 -15.33 -4.31
N ALA A 674 -16.03 -16.50 -4.96
CA ALA A 674 -14.95 -16.90 -5.86
C ALA A 674 -14.77 -15.87 -6.98
N CYS A 675 -13.52 -15.48 -7.23
CA CYS A 675 -13.20 -14.47 -8.22
C CYS A 675 -12.48 -15.05 -9.44
N ASP A 676 -12.71 -14.44 -10.60
CA ASP A 676 -12.00 -14.71 -11.85
C ASP A 676 -11.23 -13.46 -12.31
N TYR A 677 -10.08 -13.67 -12.96
CA TYR A 677 -9.28 -12.58 -13.52
C TYR A 677 -9.97 -11.90 -14.71
N SER A 678 -10.83 -12.62 -15.43
CA SER A 678 -11.43 -12.11 -16.67
C SER A 678 -12.46 -11.02 -16.44
N GLY A 679 -12.50 -10.04 -17.35
CA GLY A 679 -13.44 -8.92 -17.32
C GLY A 679 -13.09 -7.81 -16.34
N THR A 680 -13.75 -6.66 -16.51
CA THR A 680 -13.47 -5.44 -15.75
C THR A 680 -13.43 -5.68 -14.24
N TYR A 681 -12.34 -5.25 -13.62
CA TYR A 681 -12.12 -5.31 -12.19
C TYR A 681 -12.73 -4.09 -11.46
N SER A 682 -13.21 -4.33 -10.24
CA SER A 682 -13.54 -3.32 -9.22
C SER A 682 -13.00 -3.79 -7.87
N ASP A 683 -12.86 -2.87 -6.91
CA ASP A 683 -12.42 -3.15 -5.53
C ASP A 683 -13.37 -4.09 -4.75
N GLN A 684 -14.56 -4.37 -5.30
CA GLN A 684 -15.54 -5.30 -4.76
C GLN A 684 -15.46 -6.70 -5.39
N LYS A 685 -14.71 -6.86 -6.50
CA LYS A 685 -14.74 -8.09 -7.31
C LYS A 685 -14.06 -9.28 -6.63
N CYS A 686 -12.90 -9.06 -6.00
CA CYS A 686 -12.13 -10.14 -5.38
C CYS A 686 -11.76 -9.74 -3.95
N ARG A 687 -12.49 -10.27 -2.97
CA ARG A 687 -12.22 -10.02 -1.55
C ARG A 687 -12.06 -11.34 -0.81
N THR A 688 -11.30 -11.28 0.28
CA THR A 688 -10.96 -12.45 1.10
C THR A 688 -11.14 -12.11 2.58
N ASN A 689 -10.98 -13.11 3.44
CA ASN A 689 -10.95 -12.93 4.90
C ASN A 689 -12.29 -12.50 5.53
N CYS A 690 -13.43 -12.66 4.85
CA CYS A 690 -14.75 -12.44 5.45
C CYS A 690 -14.97 -13.33 6.67
N GLY A 691 -15.60 -12.80 7.73
CA GLY A 691 -15.87 -13.53 8.98
C GLY A 691 -14.65 -13.75 9.87
N GLN A 692 -13.49 -13.21 9.50
CA GLN A 692 -12.28 -13.18 10.32
C GLN A 692 -12.01 -11.76 10.83
N PRO A 693 -11.12 -11.56 11.82
CA PRO A 693 -10.61 -10.23 12.13
C PRO A 693 -10.14 -9.50 10.87
N SER A 694 -10.64 -8.28 10.62
CA SER A 694 -10.22 -7.45 9.46
C SER A 694 -8.71 -7.31 9.40
N GLN A 695 -8.06 -7.22 10.57
CA GLN A 695 -6.64 -7.47 10.71
C GLN A 695 -6.32 -8.31 11.96
N ARG A 696 -5.79 -9.51 11.73
CA ARG A 696 -5.28 -10.42 12.79
C ARG A 696 -3.80 -10.21 13.12
N TRP A 697 -2.96 -10.10 12.09
CA TRP A 697 -1.51 -10.07 12.23
C TRP A 697 -0.94 -8.65 12.10
N TYR A 698 -0.20 -8.21 13.11
CA TYR A 698 0.39 -6.87 13.22
C TYR A 698 1.89 -6.95 13.00
N HIS A 699 2.39 -6.27 11.98
CA HIS A 699 3.78 -6.40 11.53
C HIS A 699 4.77 -5.89 12.57
N VAL A 700 5.75 -6.72 12.92
CA VAL A 700 6.87 -6.37 13.80
C VAL A 700 8.15 -6.28 12.97
N PRO A 701 8.69 -5.07 12.71
CA PRO A 701 9.96 -4.92 12.04
C PRO A 701 11.08 -5.59 12.83
N ARG A 702 11.85 -6.47 12.18
CA ARG A 702 12.99 -7.13 12.83
C ARG A 702 14.01 -6.15 13.39
N SER A 703 14.20 -5.00 12.74
CA SER A 703 15.14 -3.97 13.18
C SER A 703 14.74 -3.25 14.47
N TRP A 704 13.51 -3.45 14.97
CA TRP A 704 13.08 -2.92 16.27
C TRP A 704 13.38 -3.88 17.42
N LEU A 705 13.86 -5.08 17.13
CA LEU A 705 14.15 -6.10 18.13
C LEU A 705 15.63 -6.13 18.51
N LYS A 706 15.88 -6.25 19.81
CA LYS A 706 17.14 -6.67 20.42
C LYS A 706 17.18 -8.20 20.48
N PRO A 707 18.36 -8.84 20.61
CA PRO A 707 18.44 -10.29 20.78
C PRO A 707 17.60 -10.83 21.95
N SER A 708 17.64 -10.13 23.09
CA SER A 708 16.88 -10.47 24.31
C SER A 708 16.29 -9.23 24.96
N GLY A 709 15.35 -9.44 25.89
CA GLY A 709 14.78 -8.37 26.73
C GLY A 709 14.01 -7.31 25.94
N ASN A 710 13.29 -7.73 24.89
CA ASN A 710 12.40 -6.85 24.15
C ASN A 710 11.17 -6.54 24.98
N PHE A 711 10.84 -5.27 25.11
CA PHE A 711 9.70 -4.80 25.88
C PHE A 711 8.46 -4.68 24.99
N LEU A 712 7.42 -5.48 25.23
CA LEU A 712 6.15 -5.42 24.50
C LEU A 712 5.08 -4.81 25.42
N VAL A 713 4.43 -3.76 24.95
CA VAL A 713 3.31 -3.11 25.65
C VAL A 713 2.10 -3.09 24.74
N VAL A 714 0.94 -3.40 25.30
CA VAL A 714 -0.36 -3.37 24.63
C VAL A 714 -1.31 -2.56 25.48
N PHE A 715 -1.89 -1.52 24.90
CA PHE A 715 -3.11 -0.93 25.43
C PHE A 715 -4.31 -1.66 24.82
N GLU A 716 -5.21 -2.16 25.68
CA GLU A 716 -6.45 -2.85 25.31
C GLU A 716 -7.65 -2.01 25.77
N GLU A 717 -8.30 -1.38 24.80
CA GLU A 717 -9.43 -0.49 24.94
C GLU A 717 -10.73 -1.24 25.26
N TRP A 718 -10.99 -2.40 24.63
CA TRP A 718 -12.28 -3.10 24.71
C TRP A 718 -12.29 -4.23 25.74
N GLY A 719 -11.20 -4.98 25.80
CA GLY A 719 -11.03 -6.15 26.64
C GLY A 719 -10.64 -7.38 25.84
N GLY A 720 -9.53 -8.01 26.23
CA GLY A 720 -8.97 -9.20 25.58
C GLY A 720 -8.33 -10.14 26.58
N ASP A 721 -7.91 -11.32 26.11
CA ASP A 721 -7.03 -12.22 26.88
C ASP A 721 -5.61 -12.14 26.32
N PRO A 722 -4.65 -11.51 27.04
CA PRO A 722 -3.29 -11.33 26.54
C PRO A 722 -2.56 -12.67 26.38
N ASN A 723 -3.01 -13.75 27.02
CA ASN A 723 -2.38 -15.07 26.89
C ASN A 723 -2.54 -15.70 25.50
N GLY A 724 -3.49 -15.20 24.69
CA GLY A 724 -3.63 -15.60 23.29
C GLY A 724 -2.74 -14.84 22.32
N ILE A 725 -2.05 -13.78 22.77
CA ILE A 725 -1.09 -13.05 21.93
C ILE A 725 0.12 -13.93 21.67
N ALA A 726 0.51 -14.04 20.41
CA ALA A 726 1.66 -14.84 19.99
C ALA A 726 2.49 -14.14 18.92
N LEU A 727 3.79 -14.40 18.91
CA LEU A 727 4.68 -13.92 17.83
C LEU A 727 4.80 -15.01 16.76
N ALA A 728 4.63 -14.63 15.50
CA ALA A 728 4.65 -15.55 14.37
C ALA A 728 5.63 -15.09 13.29
N LYS A 729 6.29 -16.07 12.65
CA LYS A 729 7.14 -15.88 11.47
C LYS A 729 6.31 -16.04 10.20
N ARG A 730 6.49 -15.14 9.24
CA ARG A 730 5.91 -15.28 7.89
C ARG A 730 6.84 -16.11 7.01
N THR A 731 6.42 -17.32 6.67
CA THR A 731 7.23 -18.29 5.93
C THR A 731 6.49 -18.79 4.69
N THR A 732 7.23 -19.15 3.64
CA THR A 732 6.68 -19.88 2.49
C THR A 732 6.66 -21.37 2.82
N THR A 733 5.48 -21.99 2.81
CA THR A 733 5.34 -23.42 3.15
C THR A 733 5.30 -24.31 1.93
N SER A 734 4.75 -23.81 0.83
CA SER A 734 4.66 -24.52 -0.44
C SER A 734 4.84 -23.56 -1.60
N VAL A 735 5.31 -24.11 -2.71
CA VAL A 735 5.50 -23.42 -3.99
C VAL A 735 4.84 -24.24 -5.09
N CYS A 736 4.25 -23.57 -6.05
CA CYS A 736 3.46 -24.19 -7.09
C CYS A 736 3.84 -23.65 -8.47
N ALA A 737 3.63 -24.45 -9.51
CA ALA A 737 3.65 -23.97 -10.88
C ALA A 737 2.43 -24.49 -11.63
N ASP A 738 1.82 -23.66 -12.47
CA ASP A 738 0.69 -24.03 -13.32
C ASP A 738 0.93 -23.54 -14.76
N ILE A 739 1.44 -24.44 -15.60
CA ILE A 739 2.11 -24.10 -16.86
C ILE A 739 1.44 -24.84 -18.01
N PHE A 740 0.88 -24.09 -18.96
CA PHE A 740 0.27 -24.66 -20.15
C PHE A 740 1.31 -25.13 -21.16
N GLU A 741 0.98 -26.17 -21.91
CA GLU A 741 1.73 -26.53 -23.10
C GLU A 741 1.74 -25.42 -24.14
N GLY A 742 2.88 -25.24 -24.80
CA GLY A 742 3.05 -24.23 -25.83
C GLY A 742 2.88 -22.79 -25.34
N GLN A 743 2.79 -22.54 -24.02
CA GLN A 743 2.66 -21.18 -23.53
C GLN A 743 3.90 -20.34 -23.88
N PRO A 744 3.73 -19.04 -24.17
CA PRO A 744 4.85 -18.16 -24.44
C PRO A 744 5.87 -18.21 -23.30
N THR A 745 7.14 -18.25 -23.65
CA THR A 745 8.24 -18.18 -22.67
C THR A 745 9.14 -17.00 -22.96
N MET A 746 9.60 -16.37 -21.89
CA MET A 746 10.53 -15.25 -21.96
C MET A 746 11.85 -15.71 -22.61
N LYS A 747 12.19 -15.11 -23.77
CA LYS A 747 13.42 -15.39 -24.50
C LYS A 747 14.46 -14.30 -24.29
N LYS A 748 15.74 -14.69 -24.19
CA LYS A 748 16.85 -13.73 -24.28
C LYS A 748 16.90 -13.13 -25.69
N ARG A 749 17.30 -11.86 -25.81
CA ARG A 749 17.41 -11.15 -27.10
C ARG A 749 18.21 -11.91 -28.16
N GLY A 750 19.33 -12.54 -27.79
CA GLY A 750 20.14 -13.36 -28.70
C GLY A 750 19.42 -14.63 -29.20
N MET A 751 18.51 -15.19 -28.42
CA MET A 751 17.71 -16.38 -28.81
C MET A 751 16.53 -16.01 -29.72
N LEU A 752 15.95 -14.81 -29.55
CA LEU A 752 14.97 -14.25 -30.49
C LEU A 752 15.57 -14.10 -31.89
N ILE A 753 16.80 -13.57 -31.97
CA ILE A 753 17.52 -13.40 -33.24
C ILE A 753 17.84 -14.76 -33.90
N ALA A 754 18.11 -15.79 -33.11
CA ALA A 754 18.44 -17.14 -33.61
C ALA A 754 17.21 -18.01 -33.96
N GLY A 755 15.97 -17.51 -33.81
CA GLY A 755 14.75 -18.23 -34.21
C GLY A 755 14.48 -19.56 -33.49
N ARG A 756 15.15 -19.84 -32.35
CA ARG A 756 15.02 -21.13 -31.65
C ARG A 756 13.69 -21.23 -30.88
N ILE A 757 13.00 -22.36 -31.05
CA ILE A 757 11.80 -22.72 -30.28
C ILE A 757 12.25 -23.34 -28.96
N SER A 758 11.77 -22.82 -27.83
CA SER A 758 12.03 -23.37 -26.49
C SER A 758 10.73 -23.83 -25.86
N SER A 759 10.66 -25.09 -25.44
CA SER A 759 9.51 -25.62 -24.72
C SER A 759 9.34 -24.94 -23.36
N PRO A 760 8.10 -24.69 -22.90
CA PRO A 760 7.85 -24.11 -21.60
C PRO A 760 8.38 -24.99 -20.48
N LYS A 761 8.70 -24.36 -19.33
CA LYS A 761 9.21 -25.06 -18.14
C LYS A 761 8.44 -24.63 -16.91
N ALA A 762 8.12 -25.59 -16.05
CA ALA A 762 7.69 -25.36 -14.68
C ALA A 762 8.90 -25.10 -13.81
N HIS A 763 8.98 -23.90 -13.23
CA HIS A 763 10.04 -23.47 -12.33
C HIS A 763 9.53 -23.51 -10.90
N LEU A 764 10.29 -24.15 -10.01
CA LEU A 764 10.03 -24.18 -8.57
C LEU A 764 11.29 -23.73 -7.83
N TRP A 765 11.13 -22.85 -6.84
CA TRP A 765 12.21 -22.41 -5.96
C TRP A 765 11.69 -22.13 -4.55
N CYS A 766 12.37 -22.70 -3.55
CA CYS A 766 12.14 -22.40 -2.15
C CYS A 766 12.95 -21.17 -1.69
N PRO A 767 12.53 -20.51 -0.59
CA PRO A 767 13.29 -19.40 -0.01
C PRO A 767 14.76 -19.76 0.30
N PRO A 768 15.66 -18.76 0.39
CA PRO A 768 17.03 -18.96 0.86
C PRO A 768 17.10 -19.78 2.15
N GLY A 769 17.93 -20.83 2.15
CA GLY A 769 18.11 -21.73 3.29
C GLY A 769 17.16 -22.94 3.30
N GLN A 770 16.11 -22.96 2.48
CA GLN A 770 15.18 -24.08 2.38
C GLN A 770 15.40 -24.91 1.11
N LYS A 771 14.92 -26.15 1.12
CA LYS A 771 14.92 -27.08 -0.01
C LYS A 771 13.52 -27.62 -0.27
N ILE A 772 13.28 -28.03 -1.51
CA ILE A 772 12.09 -28.78 -1.88
C ILE A 772 12.19 -30.15 -1.18
N SER A 773 11.32 -30.35 -0.21
CA SER A 773 11.33 -31.53 0.66
C SER A 773 10.43 -32.65 0.15
N LYS A 774 9.32 -32.28 -0.48
CA LYS A 774 8.30 -33.21 -0.99
C LYS A 774 7.53 -32.57 -2.15
N ILE A 775 7.09 -33.40 -3.10
CA ILE A 775 6.06 -33.03 -4.07
C ILE A 775 4.70 -33.46 -3.49
N ASN A 776 3.85 -32.49 -3.16
CA ASN A 776 2.53 -32.74 -2.60
C ASN A 776 1.52 -33.13 -3.67
N PHE A 777 1.65 -32.52 -4.86
CA PHE A 777 0.80 -32.76 -6.00
C PHE A 777 1.58 -32.56 -7.29
N ALA A 778 1.32 -33.39 -8.31
CA ALA A 778 1.77 -33.15 -9.67
C ALA A 778 0.81 -33.80 -10.67
N SER A 779 0.36 -33.05 -11.67
CA SER A 779 -0.48 -33.56 -12.75
C SER A 779 -0.16 -32.85 -14.05
N TYR A 780 0.13 -33.63 -15.09
CA TYR A 780 0.18 -33.19 -16.47
C TYR A 780 -1.04 -33.75 -17.21
N GLY A 781 -1.86 -32.85 -17.76
CA GLY A 781 -3.17 -33.19 -18.32
C GLY A 781 -4.13 -32.02 -18.19
N MET A 782 -5.30 -32.25 -17.60
CA MET A 782 -6.30 -31.21 -17.31
C MET A 782 -6.55 -31.07 -15.79
N PRO A 783 -5.54 -30.76 -14.97
CA PRO A 783 -5.74 -30.56 -13.53
C PRO A 783 -6.60 -29.33 -13.22
N GLU A 784 -7.28 -29.42 -12.09
CA GLU A 784 -8.19 -28.38 -11.58
C GLU A 784 -7.70 -27.82 -10.25
N GLY A 785 -8.26 -26.67 -9.85
CA GLY A 785 -7.93 -26.00 -8.60
C GLY A 785 -6.82 -24.97 -8.73
N SER A 786 -6.30 -24.55 -7.58
CA SER A 786 -5.25 -23.54 -7.43
C SER A 786 -4.16 -24.03 -6.48
N CYS A 787 -3.07 -23.28 -6.36
CA CYS A 787 -1.96 -23.63 -5.46
C CYS A 787 -2.47 -23.91 -4.04
N GLY A 788 -2.08 -25.06 -3.47
CA GLY A 788 -2.54 -25.55 -2.16
C GLY A 788 -3.81 -26.41 -2.20
N ASN A 789 -4.54 -26.41 -3.32
CA ASN A 789 -5.80 -27.14 -3.50
C ASN A 789 -5.93 -27.74 -4.92
N PHE A 790 -4.81 -28.13 -5.54
CA PHE A 790 -4.86 -28.80 -6.83
C PHE A 790 -5.46 -30.20 -6.73
N ARG A 791 -6.15 -30.61 -7.78
CA ARG A 791 -6.68 -31.97 -7.93
C ARG A 791 -6.50 -32.47 -9.36
N GLU A 792 -6.43 -33.79 -9.49
CA GLU A 792 -6.47 -34.44 -10.80
C GLU A 792 -7.83 -34.14 -11.45
N GLY A 793 -7.82 -33.76 -12.72
CA GLY A 793 -9.03 -33.64 -13.51
C GLY A 793 -9.27 -34.89 -14.34
N SER A 794 -10.13 -34.78 -15.36
CA SER A 794 -10.51 -35.90 -16.22
C SER A 794 -9.38 -36.47 -17.09
N CYS A 795 -8.23 -35.81 -17.16
CA CYS A 795 -7.04 -36.25 -17.88
C CYS A 795 -5.79 -36.07 -17.03
N HIS A 796 -5.01 -37.14 -16.89
CA HIS A 796 -3.79 -37.20 -16.09
C HIS A 796 -2.78 -38.20 -16.69
N ALA A 797 -1.52 -37.79 -16.81
CA ALA A 797 -0.44 -38.69 -17.23
C ALA A 797 0.18 -39.46 -16.05
N ASN A 798 0.34 -40.77 -16.20
CA ASN A 798 0.83 -41.66 -15.15
C ASN A 798 2.22 -41.34 -14.58
N LYS A 799 3.08 -40.63 -15.32
CA LYS A 799 4.42 -40.19 -14.86
C LYS A 799 4.48 -38.72 -14.46
N SER A 800 3.34 -38.12 -14.11
CA SER A 800 3.27 -36.70 -13.70
C SER A 800 4.20 -36.38 -12.52
N TYR A 801 4.34 -37.29 -11.55
CA TYR A 801 5.19 -37.10 -10.37
C TYR A 801 6.67 -37.34 -10.63
N ASP A 802 7.01 -38.34 -11.45
CA ASP A 802 8.38 -38.86 -11.64
C ASP A 802 9.39 -37.75 -11.96
N ALA A 803 9.01 -36.87 -12.90
CA ALA A 803 9.87 -35.80 -13.36
C ALA A 803 10.22 -34.79 -12.24
N PHE A 804 9.27 -34.47 -11.37
CA PHE A 804 9.49 -33.55 -10.26
C PHE A 804 10.21 -34.22 -9.08
N GLN A 805 9.82 -35.44 -8.73
CA GLN A 805 10.48 -36.19 -7.66
C GLN A 805 11.98 -36.37 -7.96
N LYS A 806 12.33 -36.72 -9.20
CA LYS A 806 13.71 -36.90 -9.63
C LYS A 806 14.49 -35.58 -9.68
N ASN A 807 13.89 -34.50 -10.18
CA ASN A 807 14.63 -33.28 -10.49
C ASN A 807 14.62 -32.22 -9.39
N CYS A 808 13.65 -32.26 -8.47
CA CYS A 808 13.39 -31.16 -7.52
C CYS A 808 13.71 -31.49 -6.06
N ILE A 809 13.41 -32.70 -5.59
CA ILE A 809 13.60 -33.05 -4.17
C ILE A 809 15.08 -32.89 -3.77
N GLY A 810 15.31 -32.28 -2.61
CA GLY A 810 16.64 -32.00 -2.07
C GLY A 810 17.35 -30.79 -2.67
N LYS A 811 16.73 -30.10 -3.64
CA LYS A 811 17.27 -28.87 -4.25
C LYS A 811 16.48 -27.65 -3.77
N GLN A 812 17.16 -26.51 -3.70
CA GLN A 812 16.48 -25.24 -3.43
C GLN A 812 15.62 -24.80 -4.63
N SER A 813 16.08 -25.06 -5.85
CA SER A 813 15.35 -24.76 -7.07
C SER A 813 15.49 -25.86 -8.11
N CYS A 814 14.50 -25.97 -8.98
CA CYS A 814 14.49 -26.90 -10.11
C CYS A 814 13.64 -26.34 -11.25
N SER A 815 13.76 -26.98 -12.42
CA SER A 815 12.85 -26.74 -13.53
C SER A 815 12.56 -28.03 -14.28
N VAL A 816 11.32 -28.24 -14.70
CA VAL A 816 10.89 -29.39 -15.50
C VAL A 816 10.28 -28.89 -16.80
N THR A 817 10.71 -29.44 -17.94
CA THR A 817 10.15 -29.11 -19.25
C THR A 817 8.72 -29.63 -19.36
N VAL A 818 7.81 -28.79 -19.84
CA VAL A 818 6.41 -29.12 -20.07
C VAL A 818 6.25 -29.62 -21.50
N ALA A 819 6.35 -30.94 -21.65
CA ALA A 819 6.17 -31.64 -22.92
C ALA A 819 5.70 -33.09 -22.68
N PRO A 820 4.89 -33.70 -23.58
CA PRO A 820 4.33 -35.03 -23.39
C PRO A 820 5.38 -36.12 -23.08
N GLU A 821 6.52 -36.08 -23.76
CA GLU A 821 7.61 -37.06 -23.62
C GLU A 821 8.23 -37.09 -22.22
N VAL A 822 8.13 -35.99 -21.45
CA VAL A 822 8.63 -35.90 -20.07
C VAL A 822 7.71 -36.65 -19.10
N PHE A 823 6.41 -36.73 -19.41
CA PHE A 823 5.37 -37.26 -18.52
C PHE A 823 4.79 -38.61 -19.00
N GLY A 824 5.47 -39.30 -19.91
CA GLY A 824 5.09 -40.63 -20.35
C GLY A 824 4.15 -40.68 -21.56
N GLY A 825 3.95 -39.56 -22.27
CA GLY A 825 3.12 -39.46 -23.47
C GLY A 825 2.04 -38.39 -23.36
N ASP A 826 1.21 -38.27 -24.40
CA ASP A 826 0.03 -37.40 -24.39
C ASP A 826 -1.16 -38.15 -23.75
N PRO A 827 -1.60 -37.78 -22.52
CA PRO A 827 -2.71 -38.46 -21.85
C PRO A 827 -4.09 -38.13 -22.45
N CYS A 828 -4.22 -37.05 -23.23
CA CYS A 828 -5.47 -36.66 -23.87
C CYS A 828 -5.20 -35.87 -25.17
N PRO A 829 -5.06 -36.58 -26.30
CA PRO A 829 -4.84 -35.98 -27.60
C PRO A 829 -5.95 -35.01 -28.00
N GLY A 830 -5.58 -33.87 -28.61
CA GLY A 830 -6.53 -32.83 -29.03
C GLY A 830 -7.07 -31.94 -27.90
N SER A 831 -6.86 -32.33 -26.64
CA SER A 831 -7.11 -31.46 -25.49
C SER A 831 -5.89 -30.64 -25.13
N ARG A 832 -6.12 -29.42 -24.67
CA ARG A 832 -5.05 -28.56 -24.15
C ARG A 832 -4.62 -29.06 -22.78
N LYS A 833 -3.33 -29.34 -22.64
CA LYS A 833 -2.78 -29.81 -21.37
C LYS A 833 -2.00 -28.71 -20.67
N LYS A 834 -1.88 -28.86 -19.36
CA LYS A 834 -0.99 -28.07 -18.51
C LYS A 834 -0.36 -28.97 -17.45
N VAL A 835 0.74 -28.51 -16.88
CA VAL A 835 1.35 -29.08 -15.68
C VAL A 835 0.97 -28.23 -14.49
N SER A 836 0.29 -28.82 -13.52
CA SER A 836 0.13 -28.23 -12.18
C SER A 836 0.93 -29.04 -11.17
N VAL A 837 1.76 -28.38 -10.37
CA VAL A 837 2.61 -29.01 -9.36
C VAL A 837 2.60 -28.17 -8.08
N GLU A 838 2.62 -28.85 -6.95
CA GLU A 838 2.83 -28.27 -5.61
C GLU A 838 3.98 -28.99 -4.91
N ALA A 839 4.93 -28.22 -4.38
CA ALA A 839 6.06 -28.72 -3.62
C ALA A 839 6.16 -28.03 -2.26
N ALA A 840 6.46 -28.81 -1.22
CA ALA A 840 6.68 -28.31 0.14
C ALA A 840 8.13 -27.83 0.33
N CYS A 841 8.29 -26.64 0.90
CA CYS A 841 9.59 -26.06 1.26
C CYS A 841 9.90 -26.26 2.74
N LYS A 842 11.09 -26.77 3.04
CA LYS A 842 11.59 -26.94 4.42
C LYS A 842 13.07 -26.63 4.54
#